data_AF-A0A4Z0ESQ9-F1
#
_entry.id   AF-A0A4Z0ESQ9-F1
#
_cell.length_a   1.000
_cell.length_b   1.000
_cell.length_c   1.000
_cell.angle_alpha   90.00
_cell.angle_beta   90.00
_cell.angle_gamma   90.00
#
_symmetry.space_group_name_H-M   'P 1'
#
loop_
_entity.id
_entity.type
_entity.pdbx_description
1 polymer ?
#
loop_
_entity_poly.entity_id
_entity_poly.type
_entity_poly.pdbx_seq_one_letter_code
_entity_poly.pdbx_strand_id
1 'polypeptide(L)'
;MKQLFRLLGQRAWLWLLLPSFAALGQTTPTPVPTADSFIRPYTENFQFGTNGGYYGTNWTDDDLAGIAQKAGVHTLRPTLPESFVENFGYNIREATFSSYVNKLGMKEITCFIGGPAAWHADFTTYPGCTQPSKLFGHLYDPIWNADGTVNPNNLYAIYVYKLLQIYGSQVRFWEVVNEPDFTNGADASAWLTRAPTPAEQLNTQAPFYHYVRMLRITYEIVKKYHPEAYVSTGGVGNPEYVDALLRYTDEPTAGAVTTAYPRTGGAYFDVLSFHAYPNYALHYWDNSLGGFRYTRTSDYAATRVIQYKNEMGAVLAKYGYDGTKHPAKLYVLTESNVSRRTSDDRIGTDEQQRNFNIKNLVLLQKNGVTQFYTYAIGEAVNAPAATQSVSGGDELGLMGIYQNLYTATPATVKFTMAGQAFLSTSKLLYGYAYDPARTAALALPTAVEGAAFNKAGTYIYVLWAKALVDNVEQATATYSFPAALSLATVNRYEWDYSLTNTNTTQAAQNVVLSTVPSFFVAGSAAPVACTATGTILREQWDNVSGSTVASVPVATTPTSTSQLTQLEFNTTNGFNYAARVRGYLCAPQSGAYTFALTGDDDAELWLSPDTDPTHKVRIATCSGWTSGIHDYTRYANQKSAAITLVAGKSYYLEVLHKQSWGPGYASVALTLPGGTTEAPLAGSHLSPFVGTTPPVVVVPPVTPPTGGCSATGSILREQWDNVNGSLVTNVPVATTPTSTSQLTQFEATGTAFNYGARVRGYVCVPLSGAYTFALTSDDDGELWLSPDADPTHKVRIATCQGWLSGIHDYTRYAGQQSAAITLVAGQKYYLEALHKQSWGPGFVSVAWTLPNGVTEAPLSGTRLSPYVPVAAPALVGTPLTASAVGSLTGIEATSRTASPATQLAAYPNPFTQQTTVQFGAATAGQLSLAVYNVEGQLVRQLFVGEGQAGAIQSVTLDRQNLSSGLYLLRLVTGSSVVTQKLTLN
;
A
#
# COMPACT_ATOMS: atom_id res chain seq x y z
N MET A 1 -8.64 -55.51 -30.16
CA MET A 1 -8.18 -55.22 -28.78
C MET A 1 -7.05 -56.12 -28.27
N LYS A 2 -6.34 -56.88 -29.13
CA LYS A 2 -5.06 -57.56 -28.82
C LYS A 2 -3.85 -56.94 -29.56
N GLN A 3 -3.98 -55.67 -29.97
CA GLN A 3 -2.90 -54.89 -30.62
C GLN A 3 -2.73 -53.47 -30.04
N LEU A 4 -3.31 -53.18 -28.87
CA LEU A 4 -3.10 -51.91 -28.14
C LEU A 4 -2.42 -52.12 -26.76
N PHE A 5 -1.90 -53.32 -26.50
CA PHE A 5 -1.15 -53.69 -25.28
C PHE A 5 0.33 -54.00 -25.55
N ARG A 6 0.87 -53.52 -26.67
CA ARG A 6 2.30 -53.53 -26.98
C ARG A 6 2.73 -52.11 -27.33
N LEU A 7 2.85 -51.19 -26.35
CA LEU A 7 3.70 -49.99 -26.42
C LEU A 7 3.77 -49.08 -25.17
N LEU A 8 3.35 -49.52 -23.97
CA LEU A 8 3.54 -48.72 -22.73
C LEU A 8 4.10 -49.53 -21.55
N GLY A 9 4.90 -50.55 -21.83
CA GLY A 9 5.63 -51.32 -20.83
C GLY A 9 7.13 -51.07 -20.92
N GLN A 10 7.61 -49.92 -20.41
CA GLN A 10 9.01 -49.69 -20.04
C GLN A 10 9.14 -48.38 -19.24
N ARG A 11 9.01 -48.48 -17.91
CA ARG A 11 9.65 -47.68 -16.83
C ARG A 11 8.87 -47.86 -15.51
N ALA A 12 8.96 -49.05 -14.93
CA ALA A 12 8.43 -49.35 -13.61
C ALA A 12 9.34 -50.37 -12.90
N TRP A 13 10.62 -50.04 -12.72
CA TRP A 13 11.55 -50.82 -11.88
C TRP A 13 12.67 -49.89 -11.39
N LEU A 14 12.45 -49.20 -10.26
CA LEU A 14 13.52 -48.77 -9.35
C LEU A 14 12.95 -48.21 -8.02
N TRP A 15 12.25 -49.03 -7.22
CA TRP A 15 11.94 -48.69 -5.82
C TRP A 15 11.86 -49.97 -4.97
N LEU A 16 13.00 -50.63 -4.79
CA LEU A 16 13.20 -51.68 -3.78
C LEU A 16 14.68 -51.67 -3.40
N LEU A 17 15.07 -50.73 -2.53
CA LEU A 17 16.24 -50.78 -1.66
C LEU A 17 16.18 -49.55 -0.73
N LEU A 18 15.53 -49.68 0.43
CA LEU A 18 15.83 -48.86 1.60
C LEU A 18 15.96 -49.79 2.81
N PRO A 19 17.03 -49.67 3.61
CA PRO A 19 17.34 -50.61 4.68
C PRO A 19 16.46 -50.36 5.90
N SER A 20 16.15 -51.44 6.59
CA SER A 20 15.62 -51.48 7.94
C SER A 20 16.64 -50.88 8.93
N PHE A 21 16.31 -49.74 9.51
CA PHE A 21 16.76 -49.35 10.84
C PHE A 21 15.55 -49.23 11.76
N ALA A 22 15.49 -50.13 12.73
CA ALA A 22 14.62 -50.01 13.89
C ALA A 22 15.22 -49.02 14.90
N ALA A 23 14.32 -48.36 15.62
CA ALA A 23 14.53 -47.59 16.85
C ALA A 23 15.23 -46.21 16.73
N LEU A 24 14.48 -45.20 16.31
CA LEU A 24 14.62 -43.82 16.80
C LEU A 24 13.22 -43.24 17.03
N GLY A 25 13.05 -42.61 18.20
CA GLY A 25 11.87 -42.00 18.83
C GLY A 25 10.59 -41.79 18.02
N GLN A 26 9.44 -41.94 18.70
CA GLN A 26 8.21 -41.25 18.32
C GLN A 26 8.55 -39.81 17.96
N THR A 27 8.59 -39.49 16.66
CA THR A 27 8.58 -38.10 16.22
C THR A 27 7.19 -37.62 16.54
N THR A 28 7.05 -36.92 17.67
CA THR A 28 5.88 -36.08 17.92
C THR A 28 5.58 -35.31 16.64
N PRO A 29 4.36 -35.40 16.07
CA PRO A 29 3.98 -34.65 14.89
C PRO A 29 4.40 -33.21 15.09
N THR A 30 5.15 -32.64 14.15
CA THR A 30 5.52 -31.23 14.20
C THR A 30 4.21 -30.44 14.37
N PRO A 31 4.07 -29.61 15.43
CA PRO A 31 2.82 -28.91 15.67
C PRO A 31 2.47 -28.07 14.45
N VAL A 32 1.24 -28.21 13.96
CA VAL A 32 0.70 -27.32 12.93
C VAL A 32 0.82 -25.88 13.44
N PRO A 33 1.57 -24.98 12.77
CA PRO A 33 1.70 -23.59 13.21
C PRO A 33 0.32 -22.95 13.31
N THR A 34 0.05 -22.22 14.39
CA THR A 34 -1.22 -21.50 14.56
C THR A 34 -1.14 -20.09 13.98
N ALA A 35 -2.31 -19.46 13.84
CA ALA A 35 -2.41 -18.08 13.36
C ALA A 35 -1.81 -17.05 14.35
N ASP A 36 -1.47 -17.48 15.57
CA ASP A 36 -0.67 -16.68 16.52
C ASP A 36 0.78 -16.52 16.09
N SER A 37 1.28 -17.47 15.30
CA SER A 37 2.70 -17.58 14.94
C SER A 37 2.95 -17.25 13.48
N PHE A 38 2.01 -17.56 12.59
CA PHE A 38 2.17 -17.34 11.17
C PHE A 38 0.82 -17.19 10.48
N ILE A 39 0.70 -16.16 9.65
CA ILE A 39 -0.37 -16.01 8.66
C ILE A 39 0.32 -15.83 7.32
N ARG A 40 -0.08 -16.64 6.33
CA ARG A 40 0.47 -16.53 4.98
C ARG A 40 0.15 -15.12 4.42
N PRO A 41 1.12 -14.39 3.86
CA PRO A 41 0.84 -13.14 3.17
C PRO A 41 -0.07 -13.37 1.96
N TYR A 42 -1.08 -12.51 1.81
CA TYR A 42 -1.94 -12.48 0.62
C TYR A 42 -1.23 -11.74 -0.51
N THR A 43 -1.01 -12.41 -1.64
CA THR A 43 -0.22 -11.88 -2.78
C THR A 43 -1.02 -11.71 -4.06
N GLU A 44 -2.27 -12.15 -4.08
CA GLU A 44 -3.16 -11.97 -5.23
C GLU A 44 -3.72 -10.54 -5.28
N ASN A 45 -4.31 -10.17 -6.42
CA ASN A 45 -5.01 -8.90 -6.53
C ASN A 45 -6.26 -8.89 -5.63
N PHE A 46 -6.76 -7.69 -5.35
CA PHE A 46 -8.09 -7.54 -4.76
C PHE A 46 -9.13 -8.25 -5.63
N GLN A 47 -9.95 -9.10 -5.00
CA GLN A 47 -10.94 -9.90 -5.73
C GLN A 47 -12.33 -9.27 -5.67
N PHE A 48 -12.94 -9.18 -6.85
CA PHE A 48 -14.31 -8.71 -7.04
C PHE A 48 -15.20 -9.95 -7.04
N GLY A 49 -16.01 -10.09 -6.00
CA GLY A 49 -16.81 -11.27 -5.73
C GLY A 49 -18.31 -11.02 -5.72
N THR A 50 -19.08 -12.10 -5.74
CA THR A 50 -20.52 -12.04 -5.46
C THR A 50 -21.03 -13.34 -4.83
N ASN A 51 -22.18 -13.25 -4.18
CA ASN A 51 -22.92 -14.40 -3.64
C ASN A 51 -23.85 -14.97 -4.72
N GLY A 52 -23.75 -16.29 -4.94
CA GLY A 52 -24.40 -16.98 -6.07
C GLY A 52 -25.90 -17.23 -5.92
N GLY A 53 -26.40 -17.46 -4.70
CA GLY A 53 -27.84 -17.67 -4.43
C GLY A 53 -28.45 -18.90 -5.12
N TYR A 54 -29.79 -19.00 -5.08
CA TYR A 54 -30.59 -19.98 -5.80
C TYR A 54 -31.78 -19.29 -6.47
N TYR A 55 -31.94 -19.46 -7.78
CA TYR A 55 -32.96 -18.77 -8.59
C TYR A 55 -33.88 -19.72 -9.36
N GLY A 56 -34.19 -20.87 -8.76
CA GLY A 56 -35.03 -21.90 -9.39
C GLY A 56 -34.25 -22.83 -10.31
N THR A 57 -34.96 -23.78 -10.93
CA THR A 57 -34.37 -24.84 -11.76
C THR A 57 -33.91 -24.37 -13.15
N ASN A 58 -34.20 -23.12 -13.52
CA ASN A 58 -33.78 -22.53 -14.80
C ASN A 58 -32.32 -22.09 -14.80
N TRP A 59 -31.66 -22.15 -13.65
CA TRP A 59 -30.28 -21.71 -13.44
C TRP A 59 -29.44 -22.85 -12.92
N THR A 60 -28.37 -23.18 -13.64
CA THR A 60 -27.31 -24.04 -13.09
C THR A 60 -26.25 -23.19 -12.39
N ASP A 61 -25.44 -23.82 -11.53
CA ASP A 61 -24.29 -23.16 -10.90
C ASP A 61 -23.28 -22.62 -11.94
N ASP A 62 -23.14 -23.31 -13.08
CA ASP A 62 -22.29 -22.87 -14.20
C ASP A 62 -22.89 -21.67 -14.95
N ASP A 63 -24.21 -21.61 -15.10
CA ASP A 63 -24.89 -20.45 -15.70
C ASP A 63 -24.71 -19.21 -14.82
N LEU A 64 -24.92 -19.36 -13.51
CA LEU A 64 -24.75 -18.29 -12.52
C LEU A 64 -23.31 -17.79 -12.48
N ALA A 65 -22.33 -18.70 -12.46
CA ALA A 65 -20.92 -18.33 -12.52
C ALA A 65 -20.54 -17.67 -13.87
N GLY A 66 -21.15 -18.13 -14.97
CA GLY A 66 -20.95 -17.54 -16.29
C GLY A 66 -21.47 -16.11 -16.39
N ILE A 67 -22.66 -15.80 -15.86
CA ILE A 67 -23.15 -14.42 -15.80
C ILE A 67 -22.38 -13.58 -14.79
N ALA A 68 -21.92 -14.16 -13.68
CA ALA A 68 -21.05 -13.46 -12.74
C ALA A 68 -19.75 -13.01 -13.41
N GLN A 69 -19.08 -13.91 -14.15
CA GLN A 69 -17.88 -13.56 -14.92
C GLN A 69 -18.16 -12.43 -15.93
N LYS A 70 -19.31 -12.48 -16.64
CA LYS A 70 -19.74 -11.41 -17.55
C LYS A 70 -20.01 -10.08 -16.84
N ALA A 71 -20.35 -10.10 -15.55
CA ALA A 71 -20.50 -8.93 -14.70
C ALA A 71 -19.17 -8.41 -14.13
N GLY A 72 -18.03 -9.02 -14.49
CA GLY A 72 -16.72 -8.62 -13.97
C GLY A 72 -16.42 -9.20 -12.59
N VAL A 73 -17.06 -10.30 -12.22
CA VAL A 73 -16.74 -11.07 -11.01
C VAL A 73 -15.55 -12.00 -11.29
N HIS A 74 -14.60 -12.02 -10.36
CA HIS A 74 -13.36 -12.82 -10.43
C HIS A 74 -13.26 -13.88 -9.32
N THR A 75 -14.15 -13.85 -8.32
CA THR A 75 -14.24 -14.85 -7.24
C THR A 75 -15.69 -15.11 -6.86
N LEU A 76 -16.01 -16.29 -6.33
CA LEU A 76 -17.35 -16.64 -5.86
C LEU A 76 -17.32 -17.09 -4.41
N ARG A 77 -18.48 -16.94 -3.76
CA ARG A 77 -18.72 -17.44 -2.41
C ARG A 77 -19.74 -18.60 -2.41
N PRO A 78 -19.36 -19.80 -2.89
CA PRO A 78 -20.24 -20.97 -2.86
C PRO A 78 -20.32 -21.60 -1.46
N THR A 79 -21.29 -22.52 -1.30
CA THR A 79 -21.44 -23.33 -0.10
C THR A 79 -21.43 -24.82 -0.41
N LEU A 80 -20.89 -25.61 0.52
CA LEU A 80 -20.86 -27.07 0.48
C LEU A 80 -21.30 -27.65 1.82
N PRO A 81 -22.56 -27.44 2.27
CA PRO A 81 -23.00 -27.94 3.56
C PRO A 81 -22.99 -29.48 3.58
N GLU A 82 -22.68 -30.08 4.73
CA GLU A 82 -22.58 -31.55 4.84
C GLU A 82 -23.90 -32.23 4.43
N SER A 83 -25.04 -31.70 4.86
CA SER A 83 -26.37 -32.18 4.46
C SER A 83 -26.56 -32.27 2.95
N PHE A 84 -25.90 -31.41 2.16
CA PHE A 84 -25.93 -31.50 0.71
C PHE A 84 -24.98 -32.59 0.19
N VAL A 85 -23.71 -32.59 0.61
CA VAL A 85 -22.72 -33.55 0.10
C VAL A 85 -22.94 -34.99 0.56
N GLU A 86 -23.59 -35.22 1.70
CA GLU A 86 -23.99 -36.56 2.14
C GLU A 86 -25.19 -37.09 1.32
N ASN A 87 -26.14 -36.22 0.96
CA ASN A 87 -27.31 -36.61 0.17
C ASN A 87 -27.00 -36.84 -1.31
N PHE A 88 -26.08 -36.05 -1.88
CA PHE A 88 -25.78 -36.07 -3.32
C PHE A 88 -24.39 -36.62 -3.67
N GLY A 89 -23.58 -36.94 -2.66
CA GLY A 89 -22.19 -37.38 -2.82
C GLY A 89 -21.19 -36.22 -2.77
N TYR A 90 -20.00 -36.47 -2.20
CA TYR A 90 -19.01 -35.43 -1.97
C TYR A 90 -18.43 -34.83 -3.25
N ASN A 91 -18.43 -35.56 -4.37
CA ASN A 91 -17.92 -35.08 -5.65
C ASN A 91 -18.98 -34.38 -6.52
N ILE A 92 -20.21 -34.19 -6.02
CA ILE A 92 -21.34 -33.65 -6.80
C ILE A 92 -21.03 -32.31 -7.50
N ARG A 93 -20.21 -31.46 -6.89
CA ARG A 93 -19.83 -30.13 -7.41
C ARG A 93 -18.38 -30.05 -7.89
N GLU A 94 -17.65 -31.16 -7.98
CA GLU A 94 -16.23 -31.16 -8.37
C GLU A 94 -16.03 -30.52 -9.75
N ALA A 95 -16.84 -30.92 -10.73
CA ALA A 95 -16.82 -30.35 -12.07
C ALA A 95 -17.13 -28.85 -12.08
N THR A 96 -18.05 -28.40 -11.22
CA THR A 96 -18.44 -26.99 -11.07
C THR A 96 -17.32 -26.15 -10.49
N PHE A 97 -16.66 -26.58 -9.41
CA PHE A 97 -15.50 -25.87 -8.86
C PHE A 97 -14.31 -25.87 -9.82
N SER A 98 -14.11 -26.98 -10.55
CA SER A 98 -13.14 -27.04 -11.64
C SER A 98 -13.47 -26.04 -12.76
N SER A 99 -14.75 -25.89 -13.14
CA SER A 99 -15.23 -24.89 -14.10
C SER A 99 -14.93 -23.47 -13.63
N TYR A 100 -15.17 -23.14 -12.36
CA TYR A 100 -14.87 -21.81 -11.80
C TYR A 100 -13.40 -21.43 -12.02
N VAL A 101 -12.47 -22.31 -11.67
CA VAL A 101 -11.04 -22.02 -11.77
C VAL A 101 -10.53 -22.17 -13.20
N ASN A 102 -10.75 -23.32 -13.82
CA ASN A 102 -10.08 -23.69 -15.07
C ASN A 102 -10.75 -23.11 -16.32
N LYS A 103 -12.08 -22.92 -16.29
CA LYS A 103 -12.85 -22.37 -17.43
C LYS A 103 -13.11 -20.88 -17.26
N LEU A 104 -13.49 -20.44 -16.07
CA LEU A 104 -13.86 -19.04 -15.82
C LEU A 104 -12.70 -18.20 -15.26
N GLY A 105 -11.55 -18.82 -14.94
CA GLY A 105 -10.36 -18.11 -14.47
C GLY A 105 -10.56 -17.46 -13.10
N MET A 106 -11.55 -17.91 -12.33
CA MET A 106 -11.82 -17.38 -11.00
C MET A 106 -10.71 -17.76 -10.03
N LYS A 107 -10.40 -16.85 -9.11
CA LYS A 107 -9.32 -16.99 -8.15
C LYS A 107 -9.83 -16.85 -6.73
N GLU A 108 -9.05 -17.39 -5.79
CA GLU A 108 -9.23 -17.16 -4.35
C GLU A 108 -10.66 -17.43 -3.84
N ILE A 109 -11.30 -18.50 -4.34
CA ILE A 109 -12.67 -18.88 -4.01
C ILE A 109 -12.83 -19.02 -2.48
N THR A 110 -13.88 -18.40 -1.95
CA THR A 110 -14.26 -18.51 -0.53
C THR A 110 -15.43 -19.47 -0.40
N CYS A 111 -15.19 -20.66 0.17
CA CYS A 111 -16.26 -21.63 0.39
C CYS A 111 -16.64 -21.67 1.86
N PHE A 112 -17.90 -21.38 2.16
CA PHE A 112 -18.40 -21.57 3.53
C PHE A 112 -18.95 -22.97 3.74
N ILE A 113 -18.59 -23.55 4.88
CA ILE A 113 -18.80 -24.95 5.23
C ILE A 113 -19.52 -25.07 6.58
N GLY A 114 -20.26 -26.16 6.77
CA GLY A 114 -21.10 -26.39 7.94
C GLY A 114 -22.35 -27.20 7.60
N GLY A 115 -23.46 -26.94 8.30
CA GLY A 115 -24.79 -27.48 7.96
C GLY A 115 -24.84 -29.02 7.97
N PRO A 116 -24.74 -29.66 9.15
CA PRO A 116 -24.65 -31.11 9.28
C PRO A 116 -25.82 -31.83 8.62
N ALA A 117 -25.60 -33.05 8.13
CA ALA A 117 -26.69 -33.95 7.78
C ALA A 117 -27.52 -34.24 9.03
N ALA A 118 -28.82 -34.50 8.87
CA ALA A 118 -29.73 -34.66 10.00
C ALA A 118 -29.28 -35.75 10.99
N TRP A 119 -28.61 -36.81 10.52
CA TRP A 119 -28.08 -37.92 11.34
C TRP A 119 -26.67 -37.67 11.89
N HIS A 120 -26.01 -36.58 11.52
CA HIS A 120 -24.73 -36.12 12.06
C HIS A 120 -24.87 -34.87 12.94
N ALA A 121 -26.08 -34.33 13.07
CA ALA A 121 -26.36 -33.15 13.89
C ALA A 121 -26.30 -33.45 15.39
N ASP A 122 -26.01 -32.42 16.19
CA ASP A 122 -26.17 -32.46 17.63
C ASP A 122 -27.64 -32.25 18.00
N PHE A 123 -28.28 -33.31 18.51
CA PHE A 123 -29.70 -33.27 18.89
C PHE A 123 -29.97 -32.56 20.23
N THR A 124 -28.94 -32.03 20.89
CA THR A 124 -29.10 -31.33 22.16
C THR A 124 -29.82 -29.99 21.96
N THR A 125 -30.91 -29.79 22.70
CA THR A 125 -31.51 -28.47 22.89
C THR A 125 -30.87 -27.82 24.11
N TYR A 126 -29.96 -26.87 23.88
CA TYR A 126 -29.25 -26.19 24.95
C TYR A 126 -30.13 -25.18 25.69
N PRO A 127 -29.76 -24.80 26.93
CA PRO A 127 -30.56 -23.86 27.72
C PRO A 127 -30.90 -22.56 26.98
N GLY A 128 -32.18 -22.22 26.97
CA GLY A 128 -32.72 -21.02 26.30
C GLY A 128 -33.07 -21.21 24.82
N CYS A 129 -32.62 -22.30 24.17
CA CYS A 129 -32.98 -22.58 22.77
C CYS A 129 -34.37 -23.21 22.67
N THR A 130 -35.06 -22.94 21.56
CA THR A 130 -36.36 -23.57 21.23
C THR A 130 -36.24 -24.71 20.23
N GLN A 131 -35.06 -24.87 19.62
CA GLN A 131 -34.72 -25.95 18.69
C GLN A 131 -33.38 -26.59 19.10
N PRO A 132 -33.09 -27.82 18.64
CA PRO A 132 -31.76 -28.42 18.79
C PRO A 132 -30.66 -27.57 18.16
N SER A 133 -29.43 -27.86 18.57
CA SER A 133 -28.22 -27.31 17.95
C SER A 133 -28.22 -27.49 16.43
N LYS A 134 -27.71 -26.47 15.73
CA LYS A 134 -27.51 -26.50 14.28
C LYS A 134 -26.10 -26.99 13.90
N LEU A 135 -25.30 -27.39 14.89
CA LEU A 135 -23.93 -27.85 14.71
C LEU A 135 -23.84 -29.38 14.76
N PHE A 136 -22.65 -29.88 14.45
CA PHE A 136 -22.35 -31.32 14.38
C PHE A 136 -22.36 -31.95 15.77
N GLY A 137 -22.83 -33.19 15.85
CA GLY A 137 -22.52 -34.08 16.97
C GLY A 137 -21.04 -34.44 16.98
N HIS A 138 -20.55 -35.00 18.09
CA HIS A 138 -19.19 -35.54 18.19
C HIS A 138 -18.04 -34.53 17.94
N LEU A 139 -18.29 -33.21 18.04
CA LEU A 139 -17.27 -32.17 17.85
C LEU A 139 -16.05 -32.32 18.78
N TYR A 140 -16.25 -32.91 19.96
CA TYR A 140 -15.23 -33.08 20.99
C TYR A 140 -14.54 -34.43 20.96
N ASP A 141 -14.92 -35.35 20.07
CA ASP A 141 -14.12 -36.52 19.80
C ASP A 141 -12.73 -36.10 19.27
N PRO A 142 -11.67 -36.90 19.48
CA PRO A 142 -10.33 -36.54 19.00
C PRO A 142 -10.33 -36.19 17.51
N ILE A 143 -9.60 -35.15 17.10
CA ILE A 143 -9.47 -34.76 15.69
C ILE A 143 -8.66 -35.82 14.91
N TRP A 144 -7.62 -36.34 15.58
CA TRP A 144 -6.63 -37.24 15.00
C TRP A 144 -6.66 -38.59 15.70
N ASN A 145 -6.49 -39.66 14.92
CA ASN A 145 -6.10 -40.97 15.42
C ASN A 145 -4.62 -40.95 15.85
N ALA A 146 -4.19 -41.98 16.59
CA ALA A 146 -2.80 -42.11 17.04
C ALA A 146 -1.78 -42.18 15.89
N ASP A 147 -2.19 -42.63 14.70
CA ASP A 147 -1.38 -42.68 13.48
C ASP A 147 -1.34 -41.35 12.71
N GLY A 148 -2.02 -40.31 13.22
CA GLY A 148 -2.11 -39.00 12.59
C GLY A 148 -3.14 -38.90 11.47
N THR A 149 -3.93 -39.94 11.17
CA THR A 149 -5.08 -39.82 10.26
C THR A 149 -6.25 -39.08 10.94
N VAL A 150 -7.14 -38.49 10.15
CA VAL A 150 -8.34 -37.84 10.69
C VAL A 150 -9.25 -38.90 11.30
N ASN A 151 -9.72 -38.66 12.52
CA ASN A 151 -10.61 -39.58 13.24
C ASN A 151 -12.02 -39.55 12.61
N PRO A 152 -12.52 -40.66 12.05
CA PRO A 152 -13.84 -40.71 11.42
C PRO A 152 -15.00 -40.53 12.41
N ASN A 153 -14.79 -40.70 13.72
CA ASN A 153 -15.83 -40.49 14.72
C ASN A 153 -16.08 -38.99 14.99
N ASN A 154 -15.09 -38.13 14.76
CA ASN A 154 -15.33 -36.69 14.78
C ASN A 154 -15.98 -36.29 13.44
N LEU A 155 -17.31 -36.19 13.43
CA LEU A 155 -18.13 -36.03 12.23
C LEU A 155 -17.80 -34.76 11.45
N TYR A 156 -17.52 -33.65 12.13
CA TYR A 156 -17.09 -32.42 11.48
C TYR A 156 -15.69 -32.55 10.87
N ALA A 157 -14.75 -33.15 11.60
CA ALA A 157 -13.38 -33.35 11.12
C ALA A 157 -13.34 -34.20 9.84
N ILE A 158 -14.06 -35.32 9.81
CA ILE A 158 -14.10 -36.18 8.63
C ILE A 158 -14.79 -35.50 7.43
N TYR A 159 -15.83 -34.70 7.68
CA TYR A 159 -16.48 -33.88 6.65
C TYR A 159 -15.49 -32.88 6.03
N VAL A 160 -14.78 -32.09 6.85
CA VAL A 160 -13.77 -31.13 6.37
C VAL A 160 -12.67 -31.83 5.58
N TYR A 161 -12.17 -32.96 6.09
CA TYR A 161 -11.14 -33.74 5.41
C TYR A 161 -11.59 -34.22 4.02
N LYS A 162 -12.78 -34.80 3.91
CA LYS A 162 -13.33 -35.28 2.63
C LYS A 162 -13.51 -34.13 1.62
N LEU A 163 -13.98 -32.95 2.07
CA LEU A 163 -14.08 -31.78 1.20
C LEU A 163 -12.69 -31.35 0.69
N LEU A 164 -11.68 -31.31 1.55
CA LEU A 164 -10.33 -30.91 1.16
C LEU A 164 -9.73 -31.84 0.10
N GLN A 165 -9.96 -33.15 0.18
CA GLN A 165 -9.47 -34.10 -0.82
C GLN A 165 -10.02 -33.83 -2.23
N ILE A 166 -11.20 -33.22 -2.35
CA ILE A 166 -11.91 -33.02 -3.62
C ILE A 166 -11.79 -31.58 -4.12
N TYR A 167 -11.98 -30.62 -3.21
CA TYR A 167 -12.08 -29.19 -3.54
C TYR A 167 -10.87 -28.36 -3.10
N GLY A 168 -9.94 -28.94 -2.34
CA GLY A 168 -8.81 -28.22 -1.72
C GLY A 168 -7.88 -27.53 -2.71
N SER A 169 -7.82 -28.01 -3.96
CA SER A 169 -7.02 -27.36 -5.01
C SER A 169 -7.70 -26.14 -5.65
N GLN A 170 -9.02 -26.02 -5.51
CA GLN A 170 -9.84 -24.96 -6.10
C GLN A 170 -10.28 -23.91 -5.07
N VAL A 171 -10.48 -24.32 -3.82
CA VAL A 171 -10.90 -23.45 -2.72
C VAL A 171 -9.68 -22.91 -1.98
N ARG A 172 -9.66 -21.59 -1.77
CA ARG A 172 -8.57 -20.92 -1.08
C ARG A 172 -8.94 -20.46 0.32
N PHE A 173 -10.18 -20.01 0.52
CA PHE A 173 -10.68 -19.54 1.82
C PHE A 173 -11.76 -20.51 2.31
N TRP A 174 -11.53 -21.12 3.46
CA TRP A 174 -12.45 -22.03 4.12
C TRP A 174 -13.14 -21.27 5.25
N GLU A 175 -14.37 -20.87 4.97
CA GLU A 175 -15.18 -20.06 5.87
C GLU A 175 -16.04 -20.94 6.77
N VAL A 176 -15.92 -20.78 8.09
CA VAL A 176 -16.58 -21.66 9.05
C VAL A 176 -17.90 -21.04 9.51
N VAL A 177 -19.02 -21.69 9.15
CA VAL A 177 -20.41 -21.27 9.43
C VAL A 177 -20.73 -19.91 8.78
N ASN A 178 -22.00 -19.60 8.54
CA ASN A 178 -22.43 -18.27 8.11
C ASN A 178 -23.06 -17.51 9.28
N GLU A 179 -22.56 -16.31 9.58
CA GLU A 179 -23.02 -15.41 10.63
C GLU A 179 -23.26 -16.14 11.97
N PRO A 180 -22.20 -16.69 12.60
CA PRO A 180 -22.33 -17.42 13.87
C PRO A 180 -22.82 -16.52 15.01
N ASP A 181 -22.70 -15.20 14.85
CA ASP A 181 -23.14 -14.16 15.78
C ASP A 181 -24.52 -13.57 15.44
N PHE A 182 -25.21 -14.12 14.41
CA PHE A 182 -26.55 -13.66 14.07
C PHE A 182 -27.52 -13.84 15.24
N THR A 183 -28.18 -12.74 15.59
CA THR A 183 -29.07 -12.66 16.74
C THR A 183 -30.34 -11.88 16.42
N ASN A 184 -31.39 -12.10 17.20
CA ASN A 184 -32.64 -11.35 17.12
C ASN A 184 -32.88 -10.57 18.42
N GLY A 185 -32.23 -9.41 18.54
CA GLY A 185 -32.41 -8.49 19.67
C GLY A 185 -31.60 -8.81 20.92
N ALA A 186 -30.57 -9.66 20.85
CA ALA A 186 -29.63 -9.80 21.96
C ALA A 186 -28.81 -8.52 22.16
N ASP A 187 -28.51 -8.21 23.42
CA ASP A 187 -27.60 -7.14 23.78
C ASP A 187 -26.15 -7.60 23.58
N ALA A 188 -25.57 -7.25 22.42
CA ALA A 188 -24.19 -7.59 22.08
C ALA A 188 -23.18 -7.06 23.13
N SER A 189 -23.50 -5.96 23.84
CA SER A 189 -22.60 -5.41 24.86
C SER A 189 -22.39 -6.36 26.05
N ALA A 190 -23.38 -7.22 26.34
CA ALA A 190 -23.24 -8.25 27.36
C ALA A 190 -22.12 -9.26 27.02
N TRP A 191 -21.84 -9.48 25.74
CA TRP A 191 -20.79 -10.38 25.27
C TRP A 191 -19.38 -9.87 25.59
N LEU A 192 -19.19 -8.61 25.96
CA LEU A 192 -17.88 -8.10 26.41
C LEU A 192 -17.43 -8.70 27.75
N THR A 193 -18.36 -9.20 28.56
CA THR A 193 -18.08 -9.69 29.92
C THR A 193 -18.33 -11.19 30.10
N ARG A 194 -19.11 -11.81 29.21
CA ARG A 194 -19.40 -13.24 29.20
C ARG A 194 -19.41 -13.80 27.77
N ALA A 195 -19.40 -15.12 27.62
CA ALA A 195 -19.63 -15.72 26.30
C ALA A 195 -21.10 -15.49 25.84
N PRO A 196 -21.35 -15.38 24.54
CA PRO A 196 -22.70 -15.50 23.98
C PRO A 196 -23.36 -16.81 24.44
N THR A 197 -24.63 -16.73 24.84
CA THR A 197 -25.39 -17.93 25.18
C THR A 197 -25.84 -18.66 23.91
N PRO A 198 -26.22 -19.94 24.00
CA PRO A 198 -26.77 -20.69 22.86
C PRO A 198 -27.99 -20.00 22.21
N ALA A 199 -28.90 -19.47 23.03
CA ALA A 199 -30.14 -18.84 22.55
C ALA A 199 -29.91 -17.52 21.80
N GLU A 200 -28.81 -16.83 22.09
CA GLU A 200 -28.46 -15.56 21.46
C GLU A 200 -27.87 -15.74 20.05
N GLN A 201 -27.43 -16.96 19.69
CA GLN A 201 -26.76 -17.28 18.42
C GLN A 201 -27.66 -18.16 17.53
N LEU A 202 -28.55 -17.55 16.76
CA LEU A 202 -29.63 -18.27 16.07
C LEU A 202 -29.14 -19.22 14.97
N ASN A 203 -27.96 -18.98 14.42
CA ASN A 203 -27.34 -19.81 13.38
C ASN A 203 -26.54 -20.99 13.93
N THR A 204 -26.24 -21.03 15.23
CA THR A 204 -25.52 -22.15 15.86
C THR A 204 -26.39 -22.88 16.88
N GLN A 205 -27.12 -22.17 17.74
CA GLN A 205 -27.93 -22.70 18.85
C GLN A 205 -27.16 -23.71 19.73
N ALA A 206 -25.88 -23.43 19.94
CA ALA A 206 -24.95 -24.26 20.69
C ALA A 206 -24.08 -23.38 21.60
N PRO A 207 -23.38 -23.94 22.61
CA PRO A 207 -22.43 -23.19 23.40
C PRO A 207 -21.37 -22.54 22.51
N PHE A 208 -21.03 -21.27 22.78
CA PHE A 208 -20.10 -20.47 21.99
C PHE A 208 -18.78 -21.19 21.67
N TYR A 209 -18.25 -21.97 22.62
CA TYR A 209 -16.99 -22.71 22.46
C TYR A 209 -17.06 -23.77 21.36
N HIS A 210 -18.25 -24.23 20.95
CA HIS A 210 -18.42 -25.15 19.83
C HIS A 210 -18.03 -24.50 18.50
N TYR A 211 -18.27 -23.20 18.35
CA TYR A 211 -17.81 -22.46 17.17
C TYR A 211 -16.28 -22.33 17.15
N VAL A 212 -15.68 -22.02 18.32
CA VAL A 212 -14.21 -22.02 18.49
C VAL A 212 -13.63 -23.40 18.18
N ARG A 213 -14.31 -24.47 18.59
CA ARG A 213 -13.94 -25.86 18.29
C ARG A 213 -13.97 -26.15 16.79
N MET A 214 -15.01 -25.71 16.08
CA MET A 214 -15.07 -25.84 14.62
C MET A 214 -13.94 -25.07 13.92
N LEU A 215 -13.63 -23.85 14.37
CA LEU A 215 -12.47 -23.10 13.85
C LEU A 215 -11.18 -23.90 14.05
N ARG A 216 -10.93 -24.45 15.25
CA ARG A 216 -9.75 -25.28 15.53
C ARG A 216 -9.68 -26.51 14.63
N ILE A 217 -10.77 -27.27 14.50
CA ILE A 217 -10.82 -28.47 13.66
C ILE A 217 -10.49 -28.13 12.21
N THR A 218 -11.14 -27.09 11.65
CA THR A 218 -10.88 -26.63 10.29
C THR A 218 -9.44 -26.17 10.15
N TYR A 219 -8.92 -25.40 11.09
CA TYR A 219 -7.54 -24.91 11.07
C TYR A 219 -6.52 -26.04 11.06
N GLU A 220 -6.61 -26.99 11.99
CA GLU A 220 -5.65 -28.10 12.08
C GLU A 220 -5.66 -28.97 10.82
N ILE A 221 -6.85 -29.27 10.26
CA ILE A 221 -6.96 -30.10 9.06
C ILE A 221 -6.51 -29.34 7.81
N VAL A 222 -7.02 -28.13 7.59
CA VAL A 222 -6.65 -27.29 6.44
C VAL A 222 -5.15 -27.07 6.42
N LYS A 223 -4.54 -26.65 7.54
CA LYS A 223 -3.10 -26.39 7.55
C LYS A 223 -2.23 -27.62 7.41
N LYS A 224 -2.74 -28.81 7.75
CA LYS A 224 -2.00 -30.07 7.53
C LYS A 224 -1.99 -30.47 6.05
N TYR A 225 -3.12 -30.37 5.36
CA TYR A 225 -3.28 -30.90 4.00
C TYR A 225 -3.15 -29.84 2.90
N HIS A 226 -3.52 -28.60 3.21
CA HIS A 226 -3.50 -27.43 2.33
C HIS A 226 -2.96 -26.19 3.07
N PRO A 227 -1.70 -26.18 3.52
CA PRO A 227 -1.10 -25.07 4.28
C PRO A 227 -1.15 -23.71 3.54
N GLU A 228 -1.33 -23.74 2.23
CA GLU A 228 -1.49 -22.59 1.37
C GLU A 228 -2.87 -21.89 1.49
N ALA A 229 -3.88 -22.58 2.04
CA ALA A 229 -5.25 -22.09 2.17
C ALA A 229 -5.47 -21.32 3.48
N TYR A 230 -6.47 -20.45 3.48
CA TYR A 230 -6.86 -19.62 4.61
C TYR A 230 -8.09 -20.22 5.31
N VAL A 231 -8.12 -20.12 6.63
CA VAL A 231 -9.33 -20.36 7.43
C VAL A 231 -9.86 -19.02 7.90
N SER A 232 -11.16 -18.80 7.71
CA SER A 232 -11.82 -17.57 8.13
C SER A 232 -12.95 -17.83 9.12
N THR A 233 -13.25 -16.80 9.93
CA THR A 233 -14.57 -16.68 10.56
C THR A 233 -15.67 -16.65 9.50
N GLY A 234 -16.92 -16.72 9.93
CA GLY A 234 -18.10 -16.77 9.08
C GLY A 234 -18.89 -15.48 8.99
N GLY A 235 -18.43 -14.47 8.25
CA GLY A 235 -19.22 -13.24 8.07
C GLY A 235 -19.68 -12.56 9.37
N VAL A 236 -18.81 -12.44 10.38
CA VAL A 236 -19.18 -11.86 11.69
C VAL A 236 -19.65 -10.42 11.55
N GLY A 237 -20.72 -10.03 12.26
CA GLY A 237 -21.28 -8.68 12.23
C GLY A 237 -20.96 -7.82 13.46
N ASN A 238 -20.60 -8.42 14.60
CA ASN A 238 -20.44 -7.72 15.88
C ASN A 238 -18.99 -7.74 16.40
N PRO A 239 -18.35 -6.58 16.66
CA PRO A 239 -17.04 -6.51 17.31
C PRO A 239 -16.98 -7.20 18.68
N GLU A 240 -18.07 -7.21 19.43
CA GLU A 240 -18.19 -7.86 20.74
C GLU A 240 -18.09 -9.39 20.63
N TYR A 241 -18.58 -9.96 19.52
CA TYR A 241 -18.41 -11.39 19.24
C TYR A 241 -16.94 -11.72 18.92
N VAL A 242 -16.25 -10.84 18.19
CA VAL A 242 -14.80 -10.95 17.97
C VAL A 242 -14.04 -10.86 19.29
N ASP A 243 -14.43 -9.96 20.21
CA ASP A 243 -13.81 -9.87 21.53
C ASP A 243 -13.98 -11.19 22.32
N ALA A 244 -15.18 -11.79 22.28
CA ALA A 244 -15.42 -13.10 22.88
C ALA A 244 -14.54 -14.21 22.26
N LEU A 245 -14.37 -14.23 20.93
CA LEU A 245 -13.50 -15.20 20.24
C LEU A 245 -12.06 -15.15 20.73
N LEU A 246 -11.60 -13.96 21.11
CA LEU A 246 -10.22 -13.73 21.54
C LEU A 246 -10.00 -13.98 23.04
N ARG A 247 -11.07 -14.06 23.84
CA ARG A 247 -11.01 -14.38 25.28
C ARG A 247 -11.15 -15.86 25.60
N TYR A 248 -11.95 -16.59 24.84
CA TYR A 248 -12.30 -17.98 25.18
C TYR A 248 -11.61 -19.01 24.28
N THR A 249 -11.35 -20.17 24.85
CA THR A 249 -10.83 -21.36 24.16
C THR A 249 -11.95 -22.23 23.63
N ASP A 250 -11.59 -23.32 22.96
CA ASP A 250 -12.52 -24.39 22.59
C ASP A 250 -12.77 -25.41 23.72
N GLU A 251 -12.57 -25.07 25.01
CA GLU A 251 -12.95 -25.97 26.11
C GLU A 251 -14.50 -26.02 26.23
N PRO A 252 -15.12 -27.22 26.29
CA PRO A 252 -16.56 -27.40 26.11
C PRO A 252 -17.45 -26.75 27.16
N THR A 253 -16.95 -26.52 28.38
CA THR A 253 -17.77 -26.13 29.53
C THR A 253 -17.80 -24.63 29.75
N ALA A 254 -16.63 -24.02 29.81
CA ALA A 254 -16.42 -22.63 30.22
C ALA A 254 -15.43 -21.88 29.30
N GLY A 255 -14.90 -22.53 28.27
CA GLY A 255 -13.91 -21.91 27.36
C GLY A 255 -12.63 -21.52 28.08
N ALA A 256 -12.28 -22.24 29.15
CA ALA A 256 -11.12 -21.96 29.98
C ALA A 256 -9.82 -22.43 29.32
N VAL A 257 -8.72 -21.73 29.61
CA VAL A 257 -7.38 -22.20 29.22
C VAL A 257 -7.02 -23.43 30.06
N THR A 258 -6.78 -24.54 29.37
CA THR A 258 -6.33 -25.79 29.99
C THR A 258 -5.19 -26.39 29.17
N THR A 259 -4.54 -27.44 29.67
CA THR A 259 -3.52 -28.15 28.89
C THR A 259 -4.07 -28.75 27.59
N ALA A 260 -5.33 -29.19 27.58
CA ALA A 260 -5.99 -29.74 26.39
C ALA A 260 -6.49 -28.66 25.41
N TYR A 261 -6.81 -27.48 25.95
CA TYR A 261 -7.37 -26.33 25.22
C TYR A 261 -6.55 -25.07 25.55
N PRO A 262 -5.30 -24.97 25.06
CA PRO A 262 -4.37 -23.94 25.52
C PRO A 262 -4.52 -22.57 24.83
N ARG A 263 -5.33 -22.46 23.78
CA ARG A 263 -5.41 -21.27 22.93
C ARG A 263 -6.83 -20.80 22.71
N THR A 264 -6.99 -19.49 22.55
CA THR A 264 -8.28 -18.86 22.23
C THR A 264 -8.57 -18.91 20.72
N GLY A 265 -9.78 -18.51 20.33
CA GLY A 265 -10.22 -18.54 18.92
C GLY A 265 -9.30 -17.79 17.96
N GLY A 266 -8.60 -16.75 18.41
CA GLY A 266 -7.62 -16.01 17.62
C GLY A 266 -6.51 -16.87 17.00
N ALA A 267 -6.18 -18.01 17.61
CA ALA A 267 -5.18 -18.94 17.10
C ALA A 267 -5.65 -19.74 15.87
N TYR A 268 -6.95 -19.77 15.60
CA TYR A 268 -7.60 -20.73 14.70
C TYR A 268 -8.29 -20.09 13.48
N PHE A 269 -7.95 -18.84 13.14
CA PHE A 269 -8.32 -18.23 11.86
C PHE A 269 -7.23 -17.27 11.36
N ASP A 270 -7.01 -17.26 10.05
CA ASP A 270 -6.07 -16.36 9.37
C ASP A 270 -6.75 -15.04 8.96
N VAL A 271 -8.05 -15.12 8.66
CA VAL A 271 -8.82 -14.06 8.04
C VAL A 271 -10.06 -13.77 8.86
N LEU A 272 -10.28 -12.51 9.22
CA LEU A 272 -11.57 -12.07 9.72
C LEU A 272 -12.50 -11.85 8.53
N SER A 273 -13.45 -12.78 8.35
CA SER A 273 -14.59 -12.57 7.48
C SER A 273 -15.70 -11.85 8.24
N PHE A 274 -16.24 -10.80 7.63
CA PHE A 274 -17.27 -9.97 8.23
C PHE A 274 -18.37 -9.63 7.22
N HIS A 275 -19.57 -9.39 7.72
CA HIS A 275 -20.70 -8.85 6.96
C HIS A 275 -21.00 -7.42 7.39
N ALA A 276 -21.44 -6.60 6.44
CA ALA A 276 -21.81 -5.22 6.75
C ALA A 276 -22.97 -4.77 5.87
N TYR A 277 -24.16 -4.62 6.44
CA TYR A 277 -25.32 -4.05 5.75
C TYR A 277 -25.56 -2.64 6.28
N PRO A 278 -24.92 -1.62 5.69
CA PRO A 278 -24.84 -0.29 6.30
C PRO A 278 -26.21 0.41 6.40
N ASN A 279 -27.20 0.03 5.60
CA ASN A 279 -28.57 0.56 5.66
C ASN A 279 -29.17 0.51 7.06
N TYR A 280 -28.87 -0.53 7.85
CA TYR A 280 -29.36 -0.67 9.23
C TYR A 280 -28.67 0.26 10.25
N ALA A 281 -27.65 1.01 9.83
CA ALA A 281 -26.84 1.85 10.70
C ALA A 281 -26.63 3.28 10.17
N LEU A 282 -27.48 3.73 9.25
CA LEU A 282 -27.48 5.12 8.75
C LEU A 282 -28.31 6.08 9.61
N HIS A 283 -28.51 5.72 10.88
CA HIS A 283 -29.10 6.57 11.89
C HIS A 283 -28.51 6.26 13.27
N TYR A 284 -28.56 7.24 14.16
CA TYR A 284 -28.25 7.05 15.58
C TYR A 284 -29.13 7.93 16.46
N TRP A 285 -29.40 7.48 17.67
CA TRP A 285 -30.18 8.26 18.63
C TRP A 285 -29.38 9.48 19.10
N ASP A 286 -29.97 10.67 18.94
CA ASP A 286 -29.38 11.94 19.35
C ASP A 286 -30.24 12.56 20.45
N ASN A 287 -29.73 12.54 21.67
CA ASN A 287 -30.42 13.10 22.84
C ASN A 287 -30.74 14.60 22.67
N SER A 288 -29.97 15.34 21.86
CA SER A 288 -30.25 16.75 21.60
C SER A 288 -31.46 16.96 20.69
N LEU A 289 -31.77 15.98 19.84
CA LEU A 289 -32.94 15.99 18.96
C LEU A 289 -34.17 15.34 19.62
N GLY A 290 -33.98 14.56 20.69
CA GLY A 290 -35.01 13.69 21.23
C GLY A 290 -35.48 12.64 20.23
N GLY A 291 -34.59 12.22 19.33
CA GLY A 291 -34.92 11.34 18.20
C GLY A 291 -33.70 10.90 17.42
N PHE A 292 -33.92 10.22 16.29
CA PHE A 292 -32.86 9.76 15.41
C PHE A 292 -32.29 10.87 14.54
N ARG A 293 -30.96 10.95 14.46
CA ARG A 293 -30.25 11.67 13.42
C ARG A 293 -29.92 10.70 12.29
N TYR A 294 -30.18 11.11 11.05
CA TYR A 294 -30.00 10.29 9.85
C TYR A 294 -28.80 10.74 9.01
N THR A 295 -28.16 9.78 8.33
CA THR A 295 -27.02 9.96 7.44
C THR A 295 -27.15 9.07 6.20
N ARG A 296 -28.26 9.21 5.46
CA ARG A 296 -28.70 8.28 4.41
C ARG A 296 -28.15 8.65 3.02
N THR A 297 -26.86 8.48 2.83
CA THR A 297 -26.21 8.63 1.51
C THR A 297 -25.24 7.48 1.27
N SER A 298 -24.84 7.27 0.00
CA SER A 298 -23.85 6.23 -0.33
C SER A 298 -22.47 6.47 0.30
N ASP A 299 -22.10 7.73 0.58
CA ASP A 299 -20.84 8.08 1.24
C ASP A 299 -20.82 7.63 2.70
N TYR A 300 -21.90 7.90 3.45
CA TYR A 300 -22.03 7.41 4.82
C TYR A 300 -22.16 5.90 4.87
N ALA A 301 -22.88 5.28 3.92
CA ALA A 301 -22.98 3.84 3.83
C ALA A 301 -21.61 3.16 3.61
N ALA A 302 -20.82 3.62 2.64
CA ALA A 302 -19.50 3.07 2.38
C ALA A 302 -18.53 3.36 3.56
N THR A 303 -18.64 4.53 4.19
CA THR A 303 -17.87 4.85 5.41
C THR A 303 -18.23 3.93 6.58
N ARG A 304 -19.51 3.60 6.75
CA ARG A 304 -19.97 2.74 7.84
C ARG A 304 -19.44 1.32 7.72
N VAL A 305 -19.32 0.79 6.49
CA VAL A 305 -18.65 -0.51 6.25
C VAL A 305 -17.21 -0.49 6.76
N ILE A 306 -16.45 0.58 6.48
CA ILE A 306 -15.07 0.73 6.96
C ILE A 306 -15.01 0.90 8.48
N GLN A 307 -15.99 1.59 9.08
CA GLN A 307 -16.08 1.70 10.54
C GLN A 307 -16.25 0.34 11.20
N TYR A 308 -17.14 -0.52 10.71
CA TYR A 308 -17.29 -1.88 11.25
C TYR A 308 -15.98 -2.68 11.18
N LYS A 309 -15.29 -2.62 10.03
CA LYS A 309 -13.96 -3.25 9.88
C LYS A 309 -12.97 -2.71 10.91
N ASN A 310 -12.94 -1.40 11.13
CA ASN A 310 -12.00 -0.75 12.05
C ASN A 310 -12.34 -1.03 13.52
N GLU A 311 -13.62 -1.10 13.89
CA GLU A 311 -14.09 -1.49 15.22
C GLU A 311 -13.62 -2.92 15.55
N MET A 312 -13.80 -3.88 14.62
CA MET A 312 -13.28 -5.24 14.78
C MET A 312 -11.74 -5.30 14.76
N GLY A 313 -11.09 -4.47 13.95
CA GLY A 313 -9.64 -4.36 13.89
C GLY A 313 -9.03 -3.82 15.20
N ALA A 314 -9.71 -2.87 15.86
CA ALA A 314 -9.31 -2.38 17.18
C ALA A 314 -9.41 -3.49 18.24
N VAL A 315 -10.44 -4.33 18.15
CA VAL A 315 -10.56 -5.53 19.01
C VAL A 315 -9.40 -6.49 18.74
N LEU A 316 -9.09 -6.81 17.47
CA LEU A 316 -7.94 -7.66 17.14
C LEU A 316 -6.61 -7.11 17.68
N ALA A 317 -6.37 -5.81 17.52
CA ALA A 317 -5.18 -5.13 18.04
C ALA A 317 -5.11 -5.16 19.57
N LYS A 318 -6.25 -4.99 20.27
CA LYS A 318 -6.33 -5.11 21.74
C LYS A 318 -5.80 -6.46 22.25
N TYR A 319 -5.96 -7.55 21.48
CA TYR A 319 -5.44 -8.88 21.84
C TYR A 319 -4.09 -9.21 21.18
N GLY A 320 -3.46 -8.26 20.48
CA GLY A 320 -2.11 -8.36 19.95
C GLY A 320 -1.99 -8.86 18.50
N TYR A 321 -3.08 -8.93 17.73
CA TYR A 321 -3.05 -9.22 16.29
C TYR A 321 -2.84 -7.95 15.46
N ASP A 322 -1.78 -7.21 15.78
CA ASP A 322 -1.38 -5.95 15.16
C ASP A 322 -0.09 -6.08 14.31
N GLY A 323 0.48 -7.28 14.23
CA GLY A 323 1.76 -7.56 13.58
C GLY A 323 2.96 -7.53 14.52
N THR A 324 2.79 -7.14 15.79
CA THR A 324 3.87 -7.08 16.78
C THR A 324 3.92 -8.35 17.62
N LYS A 325 2.83 -8.70 18.32
CA LYS A 325 2.76 -9.90 19.17
C LYS A 325 2.34 -11.12 18.37
N HIS A 326 1.30 -10.96 17.57
CA HIS A 326 0.80 -11.95 16.62
C HIS A 326 0.69 -11.31 15.24
N PRO A 327 0.80 -12.09 14.15
CA PRO A 327 0.54 -11.58 12.80
C PRO A 327 -0.82 -10.89 12.72
N ALA A 328 -0.88 -9.74 12.03
CA ALA A 328 -2.13 -9.05 11.77
C ALA A 328 -3.05 -9.95 10.91
N LYS A 329 -4.34 -9.98 11.25
CA LYS A 329 -5.34 -10.73 10.47
C LYS A 329 -5.60 -10.07 9.12
N LEU A 330 -5.90 -10.88 8.12
CA LEU A 330 -6.46 -10.43 6.86
C LEU A 330 -7.97 -10.15 7.01
N TYR A 331 -8.56 -9.39 6.09
CA TYR A 331 -9.99 -9.07 6.11
C TYR A 331 -10.65 -9.43 4.78
N VAL A 332 -11.83 -10.03 4.85
CA VAL A 332 -12.69 -10.29 3.70
C VAL A 332 -14.12 -9.84 4.02
N LEU A 333 -14.76 -9.13 3.09
CA LEU A 333 -16.17 -8.73 3.22
C LEU A 333 -17.02 -9.67 2.38
N THR A 334 -17.58 -10.70 3.02
CA THR A 334 -18.28 -11.80 2.34
C THR A 334 -19.72 -11.51 1.99
N GLU A 335 -20.33 -10.49 2.59
CA GLU A 335 -21.63 -9.96 2.20
C GLU A 335 -21.76 -8.48 2.58
N SER A 336 -22.12 -7.65 1.61
CA SER A 336 -22.56 -6.27 1.84
C SER A 336 -23.25 -5.72 0.59
N ASN A 337 -24.30 -4.94 0.80
CA ASN A 337 -24.89 -4.05 -0.21
C ASN A 337 -25.83 -3.03 0.43
N VAL A 338 -26.42 -2.17 -0.40
CA VAL A 338 -27.60 -1.35 -0.06
C VAL A 338 -28.72 -1.67 -1.04
N SER A 339 -29.97 -1.54 -0.62
CA SER A 339 -31.11 -1.77 -1.51
C SER A 339 -31.33 -0.59 -2.45
N ARG A 340 -31.88 -0.86 -3.63
CA ARG A 340 -32.31 0.19 -4.58
C ARG A 340 -33.73 0.69 -4.32
N ARG A 341 -34.41 0.18 -3.28
CA ARG A 341 -35.73 0.66 -2.84
C ARG A 341 -35.72 0.89 -1.33
N THR A 342 -36.52 1.86 -0.91
CA THR A 342 -36.64 2.24 0.49
C THR A 342 -37.46 1.21 1.26
N SER A 343 -37.00 0.82 2.44
CA SER A 343 -37.75 0.02 3.40
C SER A 343 -37.72 0.70 4.76
N ASP A 344 -38.89 1.00 5.30
CA ASP A 344 -39.05 1.80 6.51
C ASP A 344 -38.26 3.13 6.42
N ASP A 345 -37.32 3.36 7.34
CA ASP A 345 -36.44 4.51 7.37
C ASP A 345 -35.10 4.31 6.64
N ARG A 346 -34.87 3.09 6.10
CA ARG A 346 -33.68 2.71 5.33
C ARG A 346 -33.90 3.07 3.86
N ILE A 347 -33.45 4.27 3.52
CA ILE A 347 -33.59 4.80 2.16
C ILE A 347 -32.71 4.00 1.20
N GLY A 348 -33.30 3.69 0.04
CA GLY A 348 -32.67 3.00 -1.06
C GLY A 348 -33.15 3.56 -2.39
N THR A 349 -32.22 3.91 -3.28
CA THR A 349 -32.49 4.31 -4.67
C THR A 349 -31.50 3.63 -5.63
N ASP A 350 -31.83 3.65 -6.92
CA ASP A 350 -30.95 3.19 -7.98
C ASP A 350 -29.60 3.93 -7.97
N GLU A 351 -29.61 5.24 -7.77
CA GLU A 351 -28.41 6.08 -7.71
C GLU A 351 -27.55 5.76 -6.49
N GLN A 352 -28.17 5.60 -5.32
CA GLN A 352 -27.48 5.31 -4.07
C GLN A 352 -26.81 3.94 -4.15
N GLN A 353 -27.51 2.91 -4.64
CA GLN A 353 -26.97 1.56 -4.79
C GLN A 353 -25.82 1.52 -5.80
N ARG A 354 -25.96 2.20 -6.94
CA ARG A 354 -24.89 2.36 -7.93
C ARG A 354 -23.65 3.01 -7.31
N ASN A 355 -23.83 4.15 -6.64
CA ASN A 355 -22.72 4.91 -6.07
C ASN A 355 -22.04 4.12 -4.93
N PHE A 356 -22.83 3.46 -4.07
CA PHE A 356 -22.32 2.63 -2.99
C PHE A 356 -21.41 1.52 -3.50
N ASN A 357 -21.81 0.80 -4.56
CA ASN A 357 -21.01 -0.33 -5.07
C ASN A 357 -19.62 0.12 -5.53
N ILE A 358 -19.49 1.28 -6.20
CA ILE A 358 -18.18 1.81 -6.63
C ILE A 358 -17.39 2.31 -5.42
N LYS A 359 -18.01 3.11 -4.54
CA LYS A 359 -17.35 3.70 -3.37
C LYS A 359 -16.84 2.62 -2.42
N ASN A 360 -17.64 1.58 -2.18
CA ASN A 360 -17.27 0.46 -1.32
C ASN A 360 -16.05 -0.29 -1.89
N LEU A 361 -16.03 -0.61 -3.19
CA LEU A 361 -14.89 -1.23 -3.86
C LEU A 361 -13.58 -0.43 -3.73
N VAL A 362 -13.68 0.90 -3.82
CA VAL A 362 -12.51 1.80 -3.64
C VAL A 362 -12.06 1.83 -2.18
N LEU A 363 -12.98 2.02 -1.24
CA LEU A 363 -12.65 2.17 0.17
C LEU A 363 -12.17 0.87 0.81
N LEU A 364 -12.66 -0.29 0.39
CA LEU A 364 -12.20 -1.59 0.89
C LEU A 364 -10.73 -1.82 0.55
N GLN A 365 -10.32 -1.52 -0.69
CA GLN A 365 -8.92 -1.58 -1.11
C GLN A 365 -8.05 -0.58 -0.34
N LYS A 366 -8.53 0.65 -0.15
CA LYS A 366 -7.86 1.69 0.67
C LYS A 366 -7.64 1.26 2.12
N ASN A 367 -8.46 0.33 2.63
CA ASN A 367 -8.45 -0.12 4.02
C ASN A 367 -7.98 -1.58 4.21
N GLY A 368 -7.30 -2.16 3.21
CA GLY A 368 -6.62 -3.45 3.33
C GLY A 368 -7.55 -4.67 3.40
N VAL A 369 -8.76 -4.57 2.83
CA VAL A 369 -9.63 -5.73 2.62
C VAL A 369 -9.21 -6.42 1.33
N THR A 370 -9.14 -7.75 1.33
CA THR A 370 -8.58 -8.54 0.21
C THR A 370 -9.62 -8.95 -0.82
N GLN A 371 -10.86 -9.20 -0.40
CA GLN A 371 -11.97 -9.53 -1.31
C GLN A 371 -13.28 -8.90 -0.84
N PHE A 372 -14.13 -8.56 -1.80
CA PHE A 372 -15.49 -8.08 -1.57
C PHE A 372 -16.49 -8.90 -2.35
N TYR A 373 -17.51 -9.41 -1.66
CA TYR A 373 -18.62 -10.13 -2.24
C TYR A 373 -19.89 -9.30 -2.14
N THR A 374 -20.28 -8.69 -3.26
CA THR A 374 -21.55 -7.96 -3.32
C THR A 374 -22.70 -8.95 -3.18
N TYR A 375 -23.58 -8.70 -2.21
CA TYR A 375 -24.82 -9.46 -2.06
C TYR A 375 -25.86 -8.79 -2.94
N ALA A 376 -26.33 -9.38 -4.05
CA ALA A 376 -26.04 -10.71 -4.60
C ALA A 376 -25.95 -10.68 -6.14
N ILE A 377 -25.72 -11.84 -6.79
CA ILE A 377 -25.63 -11.91 -8.25
C ILE A 377 -26.93 -11.45 -8.92
N GLY A 378 -28.09 -11.68 -8.31
CA GLY A 378 -29.39 -11.29 -8.87
C GLY A 378 -30.43 -10.90 -7.84
N GLU A 379 -31.38 -10.07 -8.25
CA GLU A 379 -32.55 -9.78 -7.43
C GLU A 379 -33.44 -11.04 -7.30
N ALA A 380 -34.12 -11.19 -6.16
CA ALA A 380 -35.08 -12.24 -5.88
C ALA A 380 -36.54 -11.81 -6.13
N VAL A 381 -36.78 -10.49 -6.24
CA VAL A 381 -38.10 -9.90 -6.47
C VAL A 381 -38.01 -8.80 -7.54
N ASN A 382 -39.13 -8.46 -8.16
CA ASN A 382 -39.16 -7.36 -9.13
C ASN A 382 -39.10 -6.03 -8.40
N ALA A 383 -38.19 -5.14 -8.83
CA ALA A 383 -38.14 -3.79 -8.31
C ALA A 383 -39.45 -3.03 -8.66
N PRO A 384 -40.22 -2.55 -7.66
CA PRO A 384 -41.36 -1.69 -7.92
C PRO A 384 -40.91 -0.32 -8.47
N ALA A 385 -41.87 0.57 -8.76
CA ALA A 385 -41.56 1.93 -9.19
C ALA A 385 -40.68 2.63 -8.14
N ALA A 386 -39.79 3.55 -8.57
CA ALA A 386 -38.83 4.20 -7.67
C ALA A 386 -39.48 4.98 -6.51
N THR A 387 -40.76 5.34 -6.62
CA THR A 387 -41.55 6.02 -5.58
C THR A 387 -42.19 5.08 -4.57
N GLN A 388 -42.05 3.76 -4.71
CA GLN A 388 -42.69 2.77 -3.86
C GLN A 388 -41.70 2.14 -2.89
N SER A 389 -42.08 2.10 -1.61
CA SER A 389 -41.34 1.42 -0.56
C SER A 389 -41.63 -0.08 -0.55
N VAL A 390 -40.74 -0.86 0.07
CA VAL A 390 -40.79 -2.33 0.10
C VAL A 390 -40.66 -2.86 1.53
N SER A 391 -41.06 -4.11 1.74
CA SER A 391 -40.84 -4.81 3.00
C SER A 391 -39.34 -5.04 3.26
N GLY A 392 -38.94 -5.31 4.51
CA GLY A 392 -37.53 -5.62 4.81
C GLY A 392 -37.01 -6.90 4.12
N GLY A 393 -37.89 -7.87 3.84
CA GLY A 393 -37.50 -9.05 3.07
C GLY A 393 -37.25 -8.72 1.59
N ASP A 394 -38.10 -7.90 1.00
CA ASP A 394 -37.92 -7.42 -0.37
C ASP A 394 -36.73 -6.46 -0.49
N GLU A 395 -36.39 -5.71 0.56
CA GLU A 395 -35.21 -4.84 0.62
C GLU A 395 -33.94 -5.63 0.27
N LEU A 396 -33.72 -6.77 0.93
CA LEU A 396 -32.59 -7.69 0.68
C LEU A 396 -32.71 -8.33 -0.72
N GLY A 397 -33.93 -8.69 -1.12
CA GLY A 397 -34.22 -9.26 -2.43
C GLY A 397 -33.92 -8.33 -3.61
N LEU A 398 -33.66 -7.04 -3.38
CA LEU A 398 -33.38 -6.02 -4.40
C LEU A 398 -31.91 -5.58 -4.47
N MET A 399 -31.00 -6.36 -3.88
CA MET A 399 -29.57 -6.07 -3.85
C MET A 399 -28.77 -6.73 -5.01
N GLY A 400 -29.42 -7.01 -6.15
CA GLY A 400 -28.79 -7.75 -7.26
C GLY A 400 -27.85 -6.94 -8.16
N ILE A 401 -26.78 -7.56 -8.66
CA ILE A 401 -26.04 -7.10 -9.87
C ILE A 401 -26.97 -7.20 -11.09
N TYR A 402 -27.69 -8.31 -11.21
CA TYR A 402 -28.73 -8.52 -12.21
C TYR A 402 -30.12 -8.27 -11.62
N GLN A 403 -31.06 -7.87 -12.47
CA GLN A 403 -32.47 -7.83 -12.15
C GLN A 403 -33.01 -9.23 -11.85
N ASN A 404 -34.28 -9.31 -11.43
CA ASN A 404 -34.91 -10.53 -10.93
C ASN A 404 -34.62 -11.80 -11.76
N LEU A 405 -33.79 -12.69 -11.20
CA LEU A 405 -33.36 -13.91 -11.88
C LEU A 405 -34.39 -15.05 -11.81
N TYR A 406 -35.37 -15.01 -10.90
CA TYR A 406 -36.49 -15.98 -10.93
C TYR A 406 -37.38 -15.84 -12.17
N THR A 407 -37.37 -14.66 -12.80
CA THR A 407 -38.14 -14.37 -14.01
C THR A 407 -37.29 -14.30 -15.28
N ALA A 408 -35.96 -14.25 -15.14
CA ALA A 408 -35.03 -14.18 -16.25
C ALA A 408 -34.46 -15.57 -16.60
N THR A 409 -33.90 -15.67 -17.80
CA THR A 409 -33.08 -16.80 -18.26
C THR A 409 -31.69 -16.27 -18.64
N PRO A 410 -30.68 -17.15 -18.87
CA PRO A 410 -29.37 -16.72 -19.34
C PRO A 410 -29.39 -15.81 -20.58
N ALA A 411 -30.43 -15.91 -21.42
CA ALA A 411 -30.60 -15.09 -22.62
C ALA A 411 -31.31 -13.74 -22.37
N THR A 412 -32.04 -13.60 -21.25
CA THR A 412 -32.88 -12.43 -20.97
C THR A 412 -32.43 -11.61 -19.75
N VAL A 413 -31.33 -12.00 -19.08
CA VAL A 413 -30.81 -11.25 -17.93
C VAL A 413 -30.51 -9.80 -18.28
N LYS A 414 -30.74 -8.92 -17.31
CA LYS A 414 -30.49 -7.49 -17.42
C LYS A 414 -29.74 -7.00 -16.20
N PHE A 415 -28.74 -6.17 -16.41
CA PHE A 415 -28.03 -5.51 -15.32
C PHE A 415 -28.95 -4.52 -14.58
N THR A 416 -28.79 -4.42 -13.27
CA THR A 416 -29.18 -3.22 -12.50
C THR A 416 -28.16 -2.10 -12.75
N MET A 417 -28.45 -0.86 -12.34
CA MET A 417 -27.45 0.22 -12.42
C MET A 417 -26.21 -0.10 -11.57
N ALA A 418 -26.40 -0.77 -10.44
CA ALA A 418 -25.32 -1.26 -9.61
C ALA A 418 -24.46 -2.32 -10.34
N GLY A 419 -25.08 -3.24 -11.07
CA GLY A 419 -24.34 -4.24 -11.86
C GLY A 419 -23.53 -3.63 -13.01
N GLN A 420 -24.05 -2.60 -13.67
CA GLN A 420 -23.31 -1.85 -14.69
C GLN A 420 -22.09 -1.13 -14.09
N ALA A 421 -22.29 -0.48 -12.95
CA ALA A 421 -21.23 0.18 -12.19
C ALA A 421 -20.15 -0.80 -11.70
N PHE A 422 -20.57 -1.96 -11.18
CA PHE A 422 -19.67 -3.01 -10.74
C PHE A 422 -18.81 -3.52 -11.90
N LEU A 423 -19.42 -3.79 -13.05
CA LEU A 423 -18.71 -4.25 -14.26
C LEU A 423 -17.69 -3.20 -14.75
N SER A 424 -18.07 -1.92 -14.85
CA SER A 424 -17.12 -0.87 -15.24
C SER A 424 -15.97 -0.73 -14.25
N THR A 425 -16.27 -0.77 -12.95
CA THR A 425 -15.26 -0.68 -11.89
C THR A 425 -14.29 -1.84 -11.96
N SER A 426 -14.78 -3.07 -12.09
CA SER A 426 -13.95 -4.27 -12.25
C SER A 426 -13.11 -4.20 -13.53
N LYS A 427 -13.71 -3.83 -14.67
CA LYS A 427 -13.00 -3.70 -15.96
C LYS A 427 -11.86 -2.69 -15.89
N LEU A 428 -12.03 -1.58 -15.17
CA LEU A 428 -11.04 -0.53 -15.05
C LEU A 428 -9.99 -0.85 -13.97
N LEU A 429 -10.39 -1.33 -12.80
CA LEU A 429 -9.49 -1.48 -11.64
C LEU A 429 -8.93 -2.88 -11.42
N TYR A 430 -9.45 -3.93 -12.05
CA TYR A 430 -8.95 -5.28 -11.77
C TYR A 430 -7.46 -5.43 -12.13
N GLY A 431 -6.68 -5.86 -11.14
CA GLY A 431 -5.23 -5.96 -11.21
C GLY A 431 -4.46 -4.66 -11.02
N TYR A 432 -5.13 -3.57 -10.63
CA TYR A 432 -4.48 -2.41 -10.03
C TYR A 432 -4.48 -2.55 -8.50
N ALA A 433 -3.40 -2.11 -7.87
CA ALA A 433 -3.26 -2.07 -6.42
C ALA A 433 -3.46 -0.64 -5.92
N TYR A 434 -4.11 -0.49 -4.77
CA TYR A 434 -4.20 0.81 -4.09
C TYR A 434 -2.80 1.38 -3.81
N ASP A 435 -2.58 2.64 -4.17
CA ASP A 435 -1.33 3.35 -3.92
C ASP A 435 -1.55 4.46 -2.87
N PRO A 436 -1.12 4.26 -1.61
CA PRO A 436 -1.32 5.26 -0.56
C PRO A 436 -0.53 6.55 -0.80
N ALA A 437 0.69 6.45 -1.35
CA ALA A 437 1.53 7.61 -1.59
C ALA A 437 0.97 8.47 -2.73
N ARG A 438 0.55 7.84 -3.84
CA ARG A 438 -0.10 8.55 -4.95
C ARG A 438 -1.45 9.10 -4.56
N THR A 439 -2.21 8.40 -3.71
CA THR A 439 -3.49 8.89 -3.18
C THR A 439 -3.28 10.14 -2.31
N ALA A 440 -2.29 10.13 -1.42
CA ALA A 440 -1.95 11.30 -0.62
C ALA A 440 -1.55 12.50 -1.51
N ALA A 441 -0.80 12.22 -2.59
CA ALA A 441 -0.38 13.24 -3.56
C ALA A 441 -1.53 13.85 -4.38
N LEU A 442 -2.75 13.29 -4.34
CA LEU A 442 -3.94 13.94 -4.89
C LEU A 442 -4.37 15.17 -4.09
N ALA A 443 -3.98 15.27 -2.81
CA ALA A 443 -4.35 16.39 -1.94
C ALA A 443 -5.86 16.70 -1.99
N LEU A 444 -6.69 15.66 -1.84
CA LEU A 444 -8.14 15.78 -2.00
C LEU A 444 -8.74 16.74 -0.95
N PRO A 445 -9.55 17.74 -1.36
CA PRO A 445 -10.26 18.62 -0.44
C PRO A 445 -11.35 17.86 0.32
N THR A 446 -11.83 18.41 1.43
CA THR A 446 -12.82 17.76 2.32
C THR A 446 -14.14 17.37 1.63
N ALA A 447 -14.51 18.06 0.56
CA ALA A 447 -15.71 17.79 -0.24
C ALA A 447 -15.53 16.72 -1.33
N VAL A 448 -14.30 16.21 -1.52
CA VAL A 448 -13.96 15.21 -2.53
C VAL A 448 -13.38 13.99 -1.83
N GLU A 449 -13.68 12.80 -2.34
CA GLU A 449 -13.06 11.56 -1.90
C GLU A 449 -12.60 10.76 -3.12
N GLY A 450 -11.64 9.86 -2.90
CA GLY A 450 -11.09 9.06 -3.96
C GLY A 450 -9.79 8.36 -3.60
N ALA A 451 -9.25 7.65 -4.58
CA ALA A 451 -7.97 6.97 -4.46
C ALA A 451 -7.26 6.85 -5.81
N ALA A 452 -5.94 6.68 -5.73
CA ALA A 452 -5.08 6.32 -6.84
C ALA A 452 -4.75 4.83 -6.76
N PHE A 453 -4.76 4.18 -7.93
CA PHE A 453 -4.46 2.76 -8.09
C PHE A 453 -3.36 2.59 -9.14
N ASN A 454 -2.38 1.73 -8.87
CA ASN A 454 -1.20 1.50 -9.70
C ASN A 454 -1.22 0.08 -10.29
N LYS A 455 -0.89 -0.03 -11.57
CA LYS A 455 -0.52 -1.29 -12.22
C LYS A 455 0.70 -1.06 -13.09
N ALA A 456 1.84 -1.61 -12.69
CA ALA A 456 3.10 -1.51 -13.42
C ALA A 456 3.45 -0.06 -13.83
N GLY A 457 3.24 0.90 -12.91
CA GLY A 457 3.51 2.33 -13.13
C GLY A 457 2.40 3.10 -13.87
N THR A 458 1.36 2.41 -14.36
CA THR A 458 0.15 3.06 -14.88
C THR A 458 -0.80 3.37 -13.73
N TYR A 459 -1.40 4.56 -13.73
CA TYR A 459 -2.32 5.00 -12.69
C TYR A 459 -3.75 5.15 -13.20
N ILE A 460 -4.69 4.70 -12.38
CA ILE A 460 -6.10 5.06 -12.45
C ILE A 460 -6.48 5.78 -11.16
N TYR A 461 -7.17 6.91 -11.28
CA TYR A 461 -7.71 7.65 -10.16
C TYR A 461 -9.22 7.52 -10.15
N VAL A 462 -9.84 7.22 -9.02
CA VAL A 462 -11.30 7.18 -8.88
C VAL A 462 -11.72 8.27 -7.91
N LEU A 463 -12.45 9.27 -8.38
CA LEU A 463 -12.77 10.48 -7.63
C LEU A 463 -14.26 10.82 -7.71
N TRP A 464 -14.82 11.38 -6.63
CA TRP A 464 -16.19 11.88 -6.57
C TRP A 464 -16.34 13.04 -5.57
N ALA A 465 -17.42 13.81 -5.72
CA ALA A 465 -17.87 14.78 -4.73
C ALA A 465 -18.70 14.07 -3.66
N LYS A 466 -18.45 14.34 -2.38
CA LYS A 466 -19.09 13.63 -1.26
C LYS A 466 -20.52 14.14 -1.04
N ALA A 467 -21.49 13.24 -1.02
CA ALA A 467 -22.87 13.51 -0.61
C ALA A 467 -22.98 13.48 0.92
N LEU A 468 -22.82 14.65 1.54
CA LEU A 468 -22.78 14.81 3.00
C LEU A 468 -24.11 15.27 3.62
N VAL A 469 -25.07 15.64 2.79
CA VAL A 469 -26.41 16.05 3.23
C VAL A 469 -27.30 14.80 3.30
N ASP A 470 -27.92 14.56 4.45
CA ASP A 470 -28.82 13.41 4.64
C ASP A 470 -29.88 13.32 3.53
N ASN A 471 -30.06 12.13 2.99
CA ASN A 471 -31.05 11.83 1.95
C ASN A 471 -30.89 12.63 0.64
N VAL A 472 -29.73 13.24 0.41
CA VAL A 472 -29.42 13.95 -0.82
C VAL A 472 -28.23 13.28 -1.49
N GLU A 473 -28.51 12.39 -2.45
CA GLU A 473 -27.51 11.64 -3.22
C GLU A 473 -26.87 12.51 -4.34
N GLN A 474 -26.93 13.83 -4.21
CA GLN A 474 -26.46 14.82 -5.18
C GLN A 474 -25.46 15.78 -4.52
N ALA A 475 -24.26 15.83 -5.07
CA ALA A 475 -23.18 16.70 -4.68
C ALA A 475 -22.34 17.03 -5.91
N THR A 476 -21.71 18.21 -5.89
CA THR A 476 -20.77 18.65 -6.93
C THR A 476 -19.54 19.27 -6.27
N ALA A 477 -18.39 19.09 -6.90
CA ALA A 477 -17.15 19.74 -6.49
C ALA A 477 -16.27 19.97 -7.72
N THR A 478 -15.50 21.05 -7.70
CA THR A 478 -14.44 21.27 -8.70
C THR A 478 -13.12 20.84 -8.09
N TYR A 479 -12.36 20.03 -8.82
CA TYR A 479 -11.08 19.50 -8.40
C TYR A 479 -10.04 19.68 -9.49
N SER A 480 -8.81 20.00 -9.08
CA SER A 480 -7.67 20.15 -9.96
C SER A 480 -6.59 19.17 -9.52
N PHE A 481 -6.14 18.30 -10.43
CA PHE A 481 -5.03 17.41 -10.13
C PHE A 481 -3.78 18.25 -9.80
N PRO A 482 -3.09 17.98 -8.68
CA PRO A 482 -1.89 18.72 -8.30
C PRO A 482 -0.82 18.68 -9.39
N ALA A 483 -0.15 19.82 -9.62
CA ALA A 483 0.90 19.94 -10.63
C ALA A 483 2.04 18.91 -10.45
N ALA A 484 2.32 18.51 -9.21
CA ALA A 484 3.30 17.47 -8.86
C ALA A 484 3.00 16.09 -9.48
N LEU A 485 1.77 15.84 -9.90
CA LEU A 485 1.38 14.60 -10.58
C LEU A 485 1.75 14.60 -12.07
N SER A 486 2.15 15.75 -12.62
CA SER A 486 2.51 15.96 -14.04
C SER A 486 1.44 15.52 -15.02
N LEU A 487 0.16 15.76 -14.67
CA LEU A 487 -0.98 15.45 -15.53
C LEU A 487 -1.45 16.73 -16.22
N ALA A 488 -1.25 16.82 -17.54
CA ALA A 488 -1.79 17.93 -18.34
C ALA A 488 -3.27 17.67 -18.69
N THR A 489 -3.55 16.47 -19.16
CA THR A 489 -4.88 15.99 -19.51
C THR A 489 -5.18 14.67 -18.82
N VAL A 490 -6.47 14.38 -18.66
CA VAL A 490 -6.97 13.10 -18.15
C VAL A 490 -8.07 12.58 -19.08
N ASN A 491 -8.06 11.29 -19.32
CA ASN A 491 -9.19 10.57 -19.91
C ASN A 491 -10.16 10.19 -18.79
N ARG A 492 -11.37 10.72 -18.85
CA ARG A 492 -12.46 10.48 -17.90
C ARG A 492 -13.36 9.36 -18.41
N TYR A 493 -13.55 8.33 -17.60
CA TYR A 493 -14.44 7.21 -17.82
C TYR A 493 -15.55 7.27 -16.77
N GLU A 494 -16.79 7.01 -17.18
CA GLU A 494 -17.94 7.01 -16.28
C GLU A 494 -18.27 5.61 -15.77
N TRP A 495 -19.13 5.56 -14.76
CA TRP A 495 -19.62 4.34 -14.12
C TRP A 495 -20.24 3.31 -15.09
N ASP A 496 -20.68 3.72 -16.29
CA ASP A 496 -21.29 2.85 -17.31
C ASP A 496 -20.34 2.57 -18.50
N TYR A 497 -19.04 2.89 -18.36
CA TYR A 497 -18.02 2.70 -19.39
C TYR A 497 -18.02 1.30 -20.03
N SER A 498 -18.28 0.24 -19.25
CA SER A 498 -18.30 -1.11 -19.80
C SER A 498 -19.37 -1.32 -20.88
N LEU A 499 -20.43 -0.50 -20.87
CA LEU A 499 -21.52 -0.54 -21.83
C LEU A 499 -21.34 0.49 -22.95
N THR A 500 -20.95 1.71 -22.60
CA THR A 500 -20.81 2.81 -23.56
C THR A 500 -19.52 2.70 -24.37
N ASN A 501 -18.47 2.13 -23.78
CA ASN A 501 -17.12 2.05 -24.31
C ASN A 501 -16.54 3.43 -24.71
N THR A 502 -17.05 4.51 -24.11
CA THR A 502 -16.63 5.89 -24.37
C THR A 502 -15.89 6.48 -23.18
N ASN A 503 -14.95 7.36 -23.48
CA ASN A 503 -14.30 8.23 -22.51
C ASN A 503 -14.16 9.62 -23.11
N THR A 504 -13.95 10.61 -22.25
CA THR A 504 -13.71 11.99 -22.67
C THR A 504 -12.36 12.47 -22.18
N THR A 505 -11.52 12.96 -23.08
CA THR A 505 -10.28 13.66 -22.71
C THR A 505 -10.61 15.09 -22.29
N GLN A 506 -10.06 15.52 -21.16
CA GLN A 506 -10.21 16.89 -20.66
C GLN A 506 -8.92 17.35 -19.97
N ALA A 507 -8.82 18.65 -19.67
CA ALA A 507 -7.74 19.17 -18.85
C ALA A 507 -7.77 18.53 -17.45
N ALA A 508 -6.60 18.30 -16.86
CA ALA A 508 -6.50 17.81 -15.48
C ALA A 508 -6.81 18.91 -14.44
N GLN A 509 -7.10 20.12 -14.88
CA GLN A 509 -7.46 21.28 -14.05
C GLN A 509 -8.96 21.54 -14.13
N ASN A 510 -9.57 21.94 -13.03
CA ASN A 510 -10.98 22.29 -12.90
C ASN A 510 -11.94 21.18 -13.35
N VAL A 511 -11.59 19.93 -13.06
CA VAL A 511 -12.45 18.77 -13.28
C VAL A 511 -13.69 18.89 -12.39
N VAL A 512 -14.88 18.85 -13.00
CA VAL A 512 -16.15 18.85 -12.27
C VAL A 512 -16.51 17.42 -11.87
N LEU A 513 -16.54 17.18 -10.57
CA LEU A 513 -16.94 15.92 -9.95
C LEU A 513 -18.39 15.98 -9.49
N SER A 514 -19.04 14.83 -9.47
CA SER A 514 -20.40 14.63 -8.92
C SER A 514 -20.37 13.54 -7.84
N THR A 515 -21.52 13.24 -7.20
CA THR A 515 -21.65 12.09 -6.30
C THR A 515 -21.31 10.75 -6.97
N VAL A 516 -21.48 10.66 -8.28
CA VAL A 516 -21.17 9.47 -9.07
C VAL A 516 -19.67 9.42 -9.28
N PRO A 517 -18.98 8.35 -8.82
CA PRO A 517 -17.55 8.23 -9.04
C PRO A 517 -17.19 8.11 -10.52
N SER A 518 -16.21 8.90 -10.93
CA SER A 518 -15.60 8.85 -12.26
C SER A 518 -14.16 8.38 -12.15
N PHE A 519 -13.68 7.73 -13.21
CA PHE A 519 -12.33 7.17 -13.31
C PHE A 519 -11.50 8.04 -14.23
N PHE A 520 -10.25 8.29 -13.86
CA PHE A 520 -9.33 9.14 -14.59
C PHE A 520 -8.04 8.38 -14.87
N VAL A 521 -7.61 8.41 -16.12
CA VAL A 521 -6.29 7.93 -16.55
C VAL A 521 -5.54 9.11 -17.11
N ALA A 522 -4.21 9.14 -16.96
CA ALA A 522 -3.39 10.14 -17.63
C ALA A 522 -3.73 10.16 -19.13
N GLY A 523 -4.10 11.32 -19.66
CA GLY A 523 -4.27 11.48 -21.10
C GLY A 523 -2.91 11.31 -21.77
N SER A 524 -2.86 10.66 -22.94
CA SER A 524 -1.67 10.71 -23.77
C SER A 524 -1.39 12.18 -24.09
N ALA A 525 -0.23 12.68 -23.66
CA ALA A 525 0.26 13.97 -24.15
C ALA A 525 0.28 13.90 -25.68
N ALA A 526 -0.15 14.97 -26.35
CA ALA A 526 0.17 15.12 -27.77
C ALA A 526 1.68 14.92 -27.93
N PRO A 527 2.16 14.22 -28.99
CA PRO A 527 3.58 14.02 -29.18
C PRO A 527 4.27 15.38 -29.15
N VAL A 528 5.10 15.60 -28.14
CA VAL A 528 5.96 16.78 -28.08
C VAL A 528 6.93 16.59 -29.23
N ALA A 529 6.78 17.40 -30.28
CA ALA A 529 7.63 17.32 -31.46
C ALA A 529 9.08 17.48 -31.02
N CYS A 530 9.88 16.43 -31.24
CA CYS A 530 11.30 16.46 -30.97
C CYS A 530 11.98 17.41 -31.98
N THR A 531 12.51 18.53 -31.51
CA THR A 531 13.21 19.51 -32.36
C THR A 531 14.70 19.19 -32.40
N ALA A 532 15.07 18.11 -33.08
CA ALA A 532 16.46 17.82 -33.42
C ALA A 532 16.86 18.50 -34.74
N THR A 533 18.14 18.76 -34.94
CA THR A 533 18.64 19.46 -36.14
C THR A 533 18.95 18.52 -37.30
N GLY A 534 18.90 17.20 -37.10
CA GLY A 534 19.11 16.21 -38.15
C GLY A 534 20.52 15.66 -38.23
N THR A 535 21.46 16.13 -37.39
CA THR A 535 22.89 15.76 -37.48
C THR A 535 23.56 15.61 -36.12
N ILE A 536 24.71 14.94 -36.08
CA ILE A 536 25.62 14.87 -34.92
C ILE A 536 27.07 15.14 -35.33
N LEU A 537 27.87 15.76 -34.45
CA LEU A 537 29.25 16.13 -34.75
C LEU A 537 30.17 14.90 -34.60
N ARG A 538 31.01 14.66 -35.60
CA ARG A 538 32.15 13.74 -35.54
C ARG A 538 33.46 14.50 -35.60
N GLU A 539 34.40 14.12 -34.74
CA GLU A 539 35.78 14.61 -34.65
C GLU A 539 36.72 13.43 -34.84
N GLN A 540 37.76 13.56 -35.66
CA GLN A 540 38.73 12.51 -35.95
C GLN A 540 40.16 13.02 -35.77
N TRP A 541 41.02 12.19 -35.17
CA TRP A 541 42.46 12.42 -35.01
C TRP A 541 43.23 11.30 -35.69
N ASP A 542 44.12 11.64 -36.62
CA ASP A 542 44.93 10.68 -37.34
C ASP A 542 46.25 10.38 -36.61
N ASN A 543 46.81 9.18 -36.83
CA ASN A 543 48.08 8.72 -36.25
C ASN A 543 48.10 8.66 -34.71
N VAL A 544 46.98 8.31 -34.07
CA VAL A 544 46.89 8.21 -32.60
C VAL A 544 47.46 6.89 -32.10
N SER A 545 48.55 6.92 -31.34
CA SER A 545 49.18 5.73 -30.75
C SER A 545 48.30 5.10 -29.67
N GLY A 546 48.27 3.76 -29.62
CA GLY A 546 47.47 2.98 -28.67
C GLY A 546 46.42 2.13 -29.37
N SER A 547 45.77 1.22 -28.65
CA SER A 547 44.78 0.28 -29.22
C SER A 547 43.42 0.35 -28.50
N THR A 548 43.23 1.33 -27.62
CA THR A 548 42.00 1.49 -26.83
C THR A 548 41.50 2.93 -26.86
N VAL A 549 40.22 3.13 -26.54
CA VAL A 549 39.60 4.47 -26.48
C VAL A 549 40.27 5.42 -25.48
N ALA A 550 41.04 4.90 -24.53
CA ALA A 550 41.84 5.70 -23.59
C ALA A 550 42.90 6.56 -24.31
N SER A 551 43.27 6.19 -25.54
CA SER A 551 44.19 6.94 -26.39
C SER A 551 43.54 8.11 -27.14
N VAL A 552 42.19 8.23 -27.14
CA VAL A 552 41.49 9.27 -27.90
C VAL A 552 41.84 10.65 -27.31
N PRO A 553 42.50 11.54 -28.06
CA PRO A 553 43.03 12.79 -27.52
C PRO A 553 41.96 13.89 -27.49
N VAL A 554 40.89 13.67 -26.72
CA VAL A 554 39.68 14.51 -26.65
C VAL A 554 39.90 15.98 -26.27
N ALA A 555 41.08 16.30 -25.74
CA ALA A 555 41.52 17.64 -25.34
C ALA A 555 42.36 18.37 -26.40
N THR A 556 42.74 17.71 -27.49
CA THR A 556 43.51 18.31 -28.60
C THR A 556 42.61 18.60 -29.79
N THR A 557 43.06 19.48 -30.69
CA THR A 557 42.33 19.79 -31.91
C THR A 557 42.25 18.56 -32.82
N PRO A 558 41.06 18.16 -33.31
CA PRO A 558 40.92 17.06 -34.25
C PRO A 558 41.57 17.39 -35.60
N THR A 559 42.09 16.36 -36.26
CA THR A 559 42.60 16.42 -37.63
C THR A 559 41.50 16.79 -38.62
N SER A 560 40.28 16.30 -38.40
CA SER A 560 39.11 16.65 -39.20
C SER A 560 37.81 16.55 -38.42
N THR A 561 36.77 17.23 -38.90
CA THR A 561 35.41 17.17 -38.34
C THR A 561 34.37 16.97 -39.44
N SER A 562 33.28 16.25 -39.15
CA SER A 562 32.15 16.09 -40.07
C SER A 562 30.81 16.07 -39.32
N GLN A 563 29.71 16.24 -40.04
CA GLN A 563 28.34 16.11 -39.54
C GLN A 563 27.75 14.80 -40.05
N LEU A 564 27.29 13.93 -39.17
CA LEU A 564 26.65 12.66 -39.53
C LEU A 564 25.13 12.82 -39.48
N THR A 565 24.41 12.34 -40.49
CA THR A 565 22.93 12.34 -40.56
C THR A 565 22.29 11.12 -39.91
N GLN A 566 23.11 10.24 -39.35
CA GLN A 566 22.77 9.07 -38.54
C GLN A 566 23.99 8.78 -37.65
N LEU A 567 23.82 8.09 -36.52
CA LEU A 567 24.93 7.80 -35.61
C LEU A 567 25.74 6.60 -36.11
N GLU A 568 26.38 6.80 -37.26
CA GLU A 568 27.20 5.81 -37.95
C GLU A 568 28.27 6.50 -38.80
N PHE A 569 29.49 5.95 -38.79
CA PHE A 569 30.52 6.33 -39.76
C PHE A 569 31.35 5.11 -40.18
N ASN A 570 31.90 5.19 -41.39
CA ASN A 570 32.83 4.21 -41.94
C ASN A 570 33.99 4.95 -42.62
N THR A 571 35.23 4.64 -42.21
CA THR A 571 36.45 5.25 -42.71
C THR A 571 37.25 4.23 -43.51
N THR A 572 37.02 4.19 -44.82
CA THR A 572 37.57 3.18 -45.74
C THR A 572 39.09 3.25 -45.97
N ASN A 573 39.73 4.40 -45.74
CA ASN A 573 41.18 4.62 -45.96
C ASN A 573 41.95 5.03 -44.68
N GLY A 574 41.32 4.93 -43.50
CA GLY A 574 41.91 5.40 -42.24
C GLY A 574 42.61 4.28 -41.48
N PHE A 575 43.95 4.25 -41.53
CA PHE A 575 44.76 3.40 -40.66
C PHE A 575 45.18 4.20 -39.43
N ASN A 576 45.10 3.59 -38.24
CA ASN A 576 45.55 4.17 -36.97
C ASN A 576 44.98 5.58 -36.66
N TYR A 577 43.68 5.67 -36.40
CA TYR A 577 43.01 6.92 -36.02
C TYR A 577 42.14 6.74 -34.76
N ALA A 578 41.77 7.86 -34.14
CA ALA A 578 40.77 7.92 -33.08
C ALA A 578 39.61 8.82 -33.51
N ALA A 579 38.39 8.54 -33.06
CA ALA A 579 37.22 9.36 -33.33
C ALA A 579 36.38 9.59 -32.07
N ARG A 580 35.75 10.77 -32.03
CA ARG A 580 34.70 11.12 -31.07
C ARG A 580 33.47 11.61 -31.84
N VAL A 581 32.32 10.99 -31.62
CA VAL A 581 31.02 11.49 -32.09
C VAL A 581 30.28 12.05 -30.89
N ARG A 582 29.81 13.30 -30.93
CA ARG A 582 29.12 13.92 -29.79
C ARG A 582 28.04 14.90 -30.17
N GLY A 583 27.02 14.98 -29.33
CA GLY A 583 25.88 15.87 -29.53
C GLY A 583 24.77 15.61 -28.52
N TYR A 584 23.54 15.82 -28.95
CA TYR A 584 22.36 15.68 -28.11
C TYR A 584 21.35 14.74 -28.76
N LEU A 585 20.87 13.76 -28.01
CA LEU A 585 19.70 12.96 -28.31
C LEU A 585 18.46 13.65 -27.76
N CYS A 586 17.47 13.95 -28.61
CA CYS A 586 16.16 14.37 -28.17
C CYS A 586 15.21 13.16 -28.20
N ALA A 587 14.59 12.84 -27.06
CA ALA A 587 13.76 11.64 -26.96
C ALA A 587 12.37 11.89 -27.59
N PRO A 588 11.93 11.09 -28.58
CA PRO A 588 10.64 11.28 -29.24
C PRO A 588 9.42 10.83 -28.39
N GLN A 589 9.63 10.02 -27.35
CA GLN A 589 8.58 9.54 -26.44
C GLN A 589 9.13 9.31 -25.04
N SER A 590 8.27 9.34 -24.02
CA SER A 590 8.67 9.00 -22.65
C SER A 590 8.63 7.48 -22.48
N GLY A 591 9.64 6.91 -21.83
CA GLY A 591 9.66 5.47 -21.53
C GLY A 591 11.06 4.87 -21.59
N ALA A 592 11.13 3.55 -21.57
CA ALA A 592 12.38 2.79 -21.58
C ALA A 592 12.98 2.66 -22.99
N TYR A 593 14.24 3.05 -23.15
CA TYR A 593 15.05 2.91 -24.36
C TYR A 593 16.19 1.91 -24.14
N THR A 594 16.61 1.18 -25.16
CA THR A 594 17.88 0.44 -25.12
C THR A 594 18.76 0.85 -26.29
N PHE A 595 20.05 1.00 -26.03
CA PHE A 595 21.06 1.37 -27.02
C PHE A 595 21.92 0.15 -27.33
N ALA A 596 22.38 0.05 -28.58
CA ALA A 596 23.36 -0.95 -28.97
C ALA A 596 24.50 -0.32 -29.77
N LEU A 597 25.75 -0.63 -29.43
CA LEU A 597 26.96 -0.09 -30.06
C LEU A 597 27.69 -1.19 -30.83
N THR A 598 28.21 -0.84 -32.00
CA THR A 598 29.20 -1.64 -32.71
C THR A 598 30.35 -0.77 -33.20
N GLY A 599 31.52 -1.38 -33.35
CA GLY A 599 32.73 -0.74 -33.82
C GLY A 599 33.67 -1.76 -34.47
N ASP A 600 34.62 -1.24 -35.24
CA ASP A 600 35.87 -1.93 -35.53
C ASP A 600 36.87 -1.62 -34.42
N ASP A 601 37.55 -2.61 -33.86
CA ASP A 601 38.37 -2.49 -32.65
C ASP A 601 37.60 -1.96 -31.41
N ASP A 602 38.07 -0.90 -30.75
CA ASP A 602 37.58 -0.49 -29.41
C ASP A 602 36.65 0.73 -29.49
N ALA A 603 35.47 0.63 -28.89
CA ALA A 603 34.48 1.71 -28.84
C ALA A 603 33.68 1.76 -27.54
N GLU A 604 33.28 2.97 -27.13
CA GLU A 604 32.42 3.20 -25.97
C GLU A 604 31.29 4.17 -26.31
N LEU A 605 30.10 3.93 -25.76
CA LEU A 605 28.94 4.80 -25.84
C LEU A 605 28.62 5.36 -24.46
N TRP A 606 28.48 6.68 -24.38
CA TRP A 606 28.20 7.45 -23.18
C TRP A 606 26.92 8.26 -23.35
N LEU A 607 26.13 8.35 -22.27
CA LEU A 607 24.89 9.12 -22.23
C LEU A 607 24.81 9.89 -20.91
N SER A 608 24.42 11.15 -20.97
CA SER A 608 24.12 11.99 -19.80
C SER A 608 22.62 11.98 -19.48
N PRO A 609 22.21 12.08 -18.20
CA PRO A 609 20.80 12.24 -17.82
C PRO A 609 20.20 13.62 -18.23
N ASP A 610 21.02 14.53 -18.73
CA ASP A 610 20.66 15.87 -19.18
C ASP A 610 21.59 16.34 -20.31
N THR A 611 21.59 17.63 -20.63
CA THR A 611 22.45 18.22 -21.68
C THR A 611 23.87 18.48 -21.21
N ASP A 612 24.21 18.27 -19.94
CA ASP A 612 25.55 18.50 -19.41
C ASP A 612 26.46 17.30 -19.72
N PRO A 613 27.54 17.47 -20.51
CA PRO A 613 28.46 16.39 -20.83
C PRO A 613 29.26 15.88 -19.62
N THR A 614 29.30 16.61 -18.51
CA THR A 614 30.02 16.19 -17.29
C THR A 614 29.27 15.13 -16.49
N HIS A 615 27.96 14.99 -16.70
CA HIS A 615 27.11 13.98 -16.04
C HIS A 615 27.02 12.65 -16.81
N LYS A 616 27.76 12.50 -17.91
CA LYS A 616 27.68 11.31 -18.76
C LYS A 616 28.20 10.06 -18.05
N VAL A 617 27.50 8.95 -18.28
CA VAL A 617 27.91 7.61 -17.84
C VAL A 617 28.03 6.69 -19.06
N ARG A 618 28.92 5.70 -18.98
CA ARG A 618 29.12 4.72 -20.04
C ARG A 618 27.96 3.72 -20.02
N ILE A 619 27.29 3.56 -21.15
CA ILE A 619 26.09 2.72 -21.27
C ILE A 619 26.27 1.49 -22.17
N ALA A 620 27.27 1.48 -23.05
CA ALA A 620 27.62 0.32 -23.87
C ALA A 620 29.09 0.38 -24.32
N THR A 621 29.66 -0.77 -24.68
CA THR A 621 31.07 -0.91 -25.11
C THR A 621 31.20 -2.00 -26.18
N CYS A 622 32.12 -1.82 -27.12
CA CYS A 622 32.50 -2.81 -28.12
C CYS A 622 34.02 -2.98 -28.04
N SER A 623 34.48 -4.12 -27.50
CA SER A 623 35.89 -4.30 -27.12
C SER A 623 36.76 -4.94 -28.21
N GLY A 624 36.29 -4.97 -29.45
CA GLY A 624 37.01 -5.56 -30.58
C GLY A 624 36.21 -5.51 -31.89
N TRP A 625 36.87 -5.89 -32.99
CA TRP A 625 36.27 -5.97 -34.33
C TRP A 625 34.99 -6.81 -34.35
N THR A 626 33.98 -6.31 -35.05
CA THR A 626 32.69 -6.99 -35.30
C THR A 626 32.58 -7.47 -36.75
N SER A 627 31.69 -8.44 -37.02
CA SER A 627 31.60 -9.03 -38.37
C SER A 627 31.04 -8.08 -39.44
N GLY A 628 30.52 -6.93 -39.02
CA GLY A 628 30.08 -5.83 -39.86
C GLY A 628 29.52 -4.67 -39.03
N ILE A 629 29.31 -3.53 -39.70
CA ILE A 629 28.87 -2.27 -39.09
C ILE A 629 27.50 -2.31 -38.38
N HIS A 630 26.74 -3.40 -38.50
CA HIS A 630 25.45 -3.61 -37.81
C HIS A 630 25.41 -4.89 -36.96
N ASP A 631 26.57 -5.47 -36.64
CA ASP A 631 26.67 -6.63 -35.74
C ASP A 631 26.64 -6.18 -34.26
N TYR A 632 25.43 -5.92 -33.77
CA TYR A 632 25.14 -5.45 -32.40
C TYR A 632 25.08 -6.57 -31.35
N THR A 633 25.47 -7.80 -31.71
CA THR A 633 25.22 -9.00 -30.89
C THR A 633 26.45 -9.83 -30.59
N ARG A 634 27.61 -9.47 -31.16
CA ARG A 634 28.86 -10.22 -31.02
C ARG A 634 29.37 -10.28 -29.57
N TYR A 635 29.29 -9.16 -28.86
CA TYR A 635 29.74 -9.04 -27.47
C TYR A 635 28.58 -8.67 -26.55
N ALA A 636 28.56 -9.27 -25.35
CA ALA A 636 27.48 -9.09 -24.37
C ALA A 636 27.32 -7.63 -23.91
N ASN A 637 28.40 -6.85 -23.94
CA ASN A 637 28.48 -5.47 -23.49
C ASN A 637 28.14 -4.44 -24.57
N GLN A 638 27.74 -4.87 -25.78
CA GLN A 638 27.31 -3.97 -26.85
C GLN A 638 25.95 -3.33 -26.59
N LYS A 639 25.13 -3.89 -25.69
CA LYS A 639 23.78 -3.42 -25.41
C LYS A 639 23.70 -2.80 -24.02
N SER A 640 23.04 -1.65 -23.91
CA SER A 640 22.75 -1.02 -22.64
C SER A 640 21.63 -1.76 -21.89
N ALA A 641 21.55 -1.53 -20.58
CA ALA A 641 20.30 -1.72 -19.84
C ALA A 641 19.21 -0.78 -20.40
N ALA A 642 17.95 -1.01 -20.00
CA ALA A 642 16.87 -0.10 -20.33
C ALA A 642 17.04 1.25 -19.59
N ILE A 643 17.00 2.36 -20.33
CA ILE A 643 17.19 3.72 -19.84
C ILE A 643 15.90 4.51 -20.04
N THR A 644 15.30 5.02 -18.97
CA THR A 644 14.07 5.81 -19.08
C THR A 644 14.38 7.25 -19.51
N LEU A 645 13.87 7.65 -20.67
CA LEU A 645 13.95 9.02 -21.18
C LEU A 645 12.57 9.68 -21.20
N VAL A 646 12.53 11.00 -21.28
CA VAL A 646 11.32 11.83 -21.27
C VAL A 646 11.14 12.49 -22.63
N ALA A 647 9.95 12.37 -23.23
CA ALA A 647 9.61 12.96 -24.52
C ALA A 647 9.97 14.46 -24.58
N GLY A 648 10.60 14.88 -25.68
CA GLY A 648 11.00 16.27 -25.93
C GLY A 648 12.22 16.75 -25.13
N LYS A 649 12.74 15.96 -24.18
CA LYS A 649 13.97 16.30 -23.45
C LYS A 649 15.21 15.92 -24.26
N SER A 650 16.22 16.79 -24.24
CA SER A 650 17.54 16.56 -24.82
C SER A 650 18.54 15.98 -23.81
N TYR A 651 19.38 15.07 -24.26
CA TYR A 651 20.36 14.33 -23.48
C TYR A 651 21.70 14.33 -24.20
N TYR A 652 22.79 14.64 -23.52
CA TYR A 652 24.11 14.59 -24.13
C TYR A 652 24.50 13.12 -24.42
N LEU A 653 25.03 12.88 -25.63
CA LEU A 653 25.41 11.57 -26.14
C LEU A 653 26.82 11.64 -26.75
N GLU A 654 27.66 10.66 -26.46
CA GLU A 654 29.03 10.60 -26.98
C GLU A 654 29.46 9.16 -27.32
N VAL A 655 30.12 8.97 -28.46
CA VAL A 655 30.81 7.74 -28.83
C VAL A 655 32.31 8.03 -28.93
N LEU A 656 33.12 7.23 -28.26
CA LEU A 656 34.58 7.18 -28.43
C LEU A 656 34.93 5.93 -29.23
N HIS A 657 35.86 6.05 -30.17
CA HIS A 657 36.28 4.94 -31.04
C HIS A 657 37.79 5.02 -31.32
N LYS A 658 38.48 3.88 -31.26
CA LYS A 658 39.90 3.76 -31.61
C LYS A 658 40.09 2.65 -32.65
N GLN A 659 40.66 3.03 -33.79
CA GLN A 659 41.06 2.11 -34.85
C GLN A 659 42.55 1.81 -34.81
N SER A 660 42.93 0.55 -35.00
CA SER A 660 44.32 0.09 -35.08
C SER A 660 44.76 -0.19 -36.52
N TRP A 661 44.09 -1.11 -37.23
CA TRP A 661 44.47 -1.52 -38.58
C TRP A 661 43.24 -1.83 -39.46
N GLY A 662 43.32 -1.55 -40.77
CA GLY A 662 42.18 -1.71 -41.69
C GLY A 662 41.13 -0.59 -41.63
N PRO A 663 40.01 -0.72 -42.35
CA PRO A 663 38.95 0.29 -42.42
C PRO A 663 38.11 0.34 -41.13
N GLY A 664 38.18 1.44 -40.39
CA GLY A 664 37.46 1.55 -39.11
C GLY A 664 36.03 2.11 -39.23
N TYR A 665 35.12 1.63 -38.39
CA TYR A 665 33.73 2.09 -38.34
C TYR A 665 33.17 2.08 -36.90
N ALA A 666 32.08 2.80 -36.68
CA ALA A 666 31.22 2.64 -35.50
C ALA A 666 29.76 2.98 -35.83
N SER A 667 28.82 2.32 -35.17
CA SER A 667 27.38 2.51 -35.35
C SER A 667 26.61 2.31 -34.05
N VAL A 668 25.56 3.09 -33.82
CA VAL A 668 24.67 2.94 -32.66
C VAL A 668 23.25 2.68 -33.12
N ALA A 669 22.59 1.66 -32.58
CA ALA A 669 21.16 1.42 -32.72
C ALA A 669 20.39 1.85 -31.47
N LEU A 670 19.12 2.22 -31.65
CA LEU A 670 18.20 2.66 -30.60
C LEU A 670 16.89 1.87 -30.68
N THR A 671 16.51 1.20 -29.60
CA THR A 671 15.16 0.65 -29.43
C THR A 671 14.32 1.59 -28.58
N LEU A 672 13.16 1.95 -29.10
CA LEU A 672 12.18 2.85 -28.49
C LEU A 672 11.28 2.12 -27.46
N PRO A 673 10.56 2.84 -26.57
CA PRO A 673 9.62 2.25 -25.60
C PRO A 673 8.53 1.35 -26.19
N GLY A 674 8.16 1.55 -27.46
CA GLY A 674 7.20 0.71 -28.19
C GLY A 674 7.81 -0.56 -28.84
N GLY A 675 9.10 -0.82 -28.63
CA GLY A 675 9.82 -1.98 -29.19
C GLY A 675 10.37 -1.80 -30.61
N THR A 676 10.02 -0.71 -31.31
CA THR A 676 10.61 -0.36 -32.61
C THR A 676 12.10 -0.08 -32.45
N THR A 677 12.93 -0.60 -33.36
CA THR A 677 14.39 -0.40 -33.35
C THR A 677 14.84 0.37 -34.59
N GLU A 678 15.65 1.40 -34.38
CA GLU A 678 16.38 2.17 -35.39
C GLU A 678 17.85 1.72 -35.39
N ALA A 679 18.34 1.23 -36.52
CA ALA A 679 19.71 0.70 -36.65
C ALA A 679 20.28 1.06 -38.02
N PRO A 680 21.03 2.17 -38.16
CA PRO A 680 21.53 3.07 -37.10
C PRO A 680 20.51 4.09 -36.58
N LEU A 681 20.82 4.70 -35.43
CA LEU A 681 20.09 5.80 -34.80
C LEU A 681 20.02 6.98 -35.76
N ALA A 682 18.79 7.35 -36.15
CA ALA A 682 18.56 8.36 -37.16
C ALA A 682 18.91 9.77 -36.66
N GLY A 683 19.46 10.60 -37.54
CA GLY A 683 19.76 12.00 -37.25
C GLY A 683 18.53 12.84 -36.90
N SER A 684 17.33 12.38 -37.25
CA SER A 684 16.06 13.01 -36.85
C SER A 684 15.86 13.14 -35.33
N HIS A 685 16.65 12.43 -34.53
CA HIS A 685 16.66 12.55 -33.06
C HIS A 685 17.93 13.23 -32.53
N LEU A 686 18.84 13.67 -33.41
CA LEU A 686 20.17 14.15 -33.04
C LEU A 686 20.41 15.63 -33.38
N SER A 687 21.15 16.29 -32.49
CA SER A 687 21.72 17.62 -32.71
C SER A 687 23.22 17.62 -32.46
N PRO A 688 24.03 18.38 -33.23
CA PRO A 688 25.47 18.39 -33.05
C PRO A 688 25.86 19.17 -31.81
N PHE A 689 27.02 18.81 -31.24
CA PHE A 689 27.62 19.59 -30.19
C PHE A 689 28.12 20.94 -30.74
N VAL A 690 27.53 22.05 -30.26
CA VAL A 690 28.01 23.41 -30.53
C VAL A 690 28.88 23.87 -29.37
N GLY A 691 30.20 23.90 -29.59
CA GLY A 691 31.14 24.41 -28.61
C GLY A 691 31.08 25.93 -28.53
N THR A 692 30.35 26.47 -27.55
CA THR A 692 30.53 27.85 -27.11
C THR A 692 30.80 27.90 -25.62
N THR A 693 31.77 28.73 -25.25
CA THR A 693 31.99 29.26 -23.90
C THR A 693 30.65 29.57 -23.20
N PRO A 694 30.54 29.34 -21.88
CA PRO A 694 29.28 29.51 -21.17
C PRO A 694 28.77 30.94 -21.38
N PRO A 695 27.59 31.14 -21.98
CA PRO A 695 26.98 32.44 -22.02
C PRO A 695 26.63 32.84 -20.59
N VAL A 696 27.04 34.05 -20.19
CA VAL A 696 26.48 34.72 -19.01
C VAL A 696 25.00 34.91 -19.29
N VAL A 697 24.17 34.01 -18.76
CA VAL A 697 22.72 34.15 -18.79
C VAL A 697 22.34 35.16 -17.72
N VAL A 698 21.95 36.35 -18.16
CA VAL A 698 21.12 37.24 -17.36
C VAL A 698 19.78 36.53 -17.17
N VAL A 699 19.52 36.06 -15.96
CA VAL A 699 18.25 35.41 -15.56
C VAL A 699 17.20 36.51 -15.32
N PRO A 700 16.07 36.55 -16.07
CA PRO A 700 14.88 37.23 -15.60
C PRO A 700 14.29 36.43 -14.42
N PRO A 701 13.71 37.07 -13.39
CA PRO A 701 13.28 36.38 -12.19
C PRO A 701 12.11 35.45 -12.51
N VAL A 702 12.41 34.16 -12.58
CA VAL A 702 11.40 33.09 -12.54
C VAL A 702 11.25 32.70 -11.09
N THR A 703 10.11 33.03 -10.51
CA THR A 703 9.65 32.53 -9.20
C THR A 703 9.71 31.00 -9.19
N PRO A 704 10.45 30.37 -8.25
CA PRO A 704 10.48 28.91 -8.14
C PRO A 704 9.13 28.38 -7.63
N PRO A 705 8.64 27.23 -8.15
CA PRO A 705 7.63 26.47 -7.45
C PRO A 705 8.28 25.78 -6.24
N THR A 706 7.69 25.97 -5.07
CA THR A 706 8.16 25.52 -3.76
C THR A 706 7.98 24.02 -3.55
N GLY A 707 9.06 23.30 -3.22
CA GLY A 707 8.98 22.03 -2.49
C GLY A 707 9.93 20.91 -2.93
N GLY A 708 11.25 21.14 -2.92
CA GLY A 708 12.25 20.05 -3.01
C GLY A 708 13.31 20.23 -1.92
N CYS A 709 13.60 19.18 -1.15
CA CYS A 709 14.71 19.16 -0.19
C CYS A 709 16.01 19.58 -0.88
N SER A 710 16.62 20.69 -0.43
CA SER A 710 17.94 21.11 -0.86
C SER A 710 18.97 20.61 0.15
N ALA A 711 19.96 19.85 -0.34
CA ALA A 711 21.11 19.41 0.43
C ALA A 711 22.10 20.56 0.57
N THR A 712 22.67 20.75 1.76
CA THR A 712 23.64 21.84 2.02
C THR A 712 25.08 21.45 1.72
N GLY A 713 25.35 20.21 1.33
CA GLY A 713 26.68 19.75 0.93
C GLY A 713 27.49 19.04 2.02
N SER A 714 26.95 18.86 3.23
CA SER A 714 27.70 18.28 4.35
C SER A 714 26.84 17.48 5.34
N ILE A 715 27.49 16.70 6.22
CA ILE A 715 26.89 16.02 7.37
C ILE A 715 27.73 16.23 8.64
N LEU A 716 27.09 16.28 9.82
CA LEU A 716 27.78 16.50 11.10
C LEU A 716 28.42 15.21 11.61
N ARG A 717 29.69 15.29 12.02
CA ARG A 717 30.39 14.26 12.80
C ARG A 717 30.69 14.80 14.20
N GLU A 718 30.41 13.98 15.21
CA GLU A 718 30.71 14.20 16.62
C GLU A 718 31.62 13.05 17.10
N GLN A 719 32.71 13.35 17.80
CA GLN A 719 33.65 12.36 18.31
C GLN A 719 33.92 12.57 19.81
N TRP A 720 33.96 11.48 20.56
CA TRP A 720 34.34 11.40 21.98
C TRP A 720 35.60 10.56 22.11
N ASP A 721 36.65 11.14 22.66
CA ASP A 721 37.93 10.45 22.87
C ASP A 721 37.91 9.64 24.17
N ASN A 722 38.72 8.58 24.23
CA ASN A 722 38.88 7.71 25.40
C ASN A 722 37.59 7.02 25.87
N VAL A 723 36.74 6.62 24.92
CA VAL A 723 35.49 5.90 25.22
C VAL A 723 35.81 4.44 25.53
N ASN A 724 35.70 4.05 26.79
CA ASN A 724 35.95 2.68 27.25
C ASN A 724 34.92 1.67 26.71
N GLY A 725 35.38 0.45 26.38
CA GLY A 725 34.55 -0.63 25.84
C GLY A 725 34.75 -0.82 24.34
N SER A 726 34.04 -1.78 23.76
CA SER A 726 34.19 -2.18 22.35
C SER A 726 32.88 -2.12 21.55
N LEU A 727 31.78 -1.67 22.16
CA LEU A 727 30.47 -1.63 21.52
C LEU A 727 30.00 -0.18 21.30
N VAL A 728 29.18 0.04 20.28
CA VAL A 728 28.55 1.36 20.02
C VAL A 728 27.69 1.84 21.19
N THR A 729 27.20 0.94 22.05
CA THR A 729 26.48 1.27 23.28
C THR A 729 27.34 2.02 24.29
N ASN A 730 28.67 2.00 24.14
CA ASN A 730 29.58 2.77 24.96
C ASN A 730 29.72 4.24 24.50
N VAL A 731 29.26 4.61 23.30
CA VAL A 731 29.40 5.97 22.77
C VAL A 731 28.49 6.92 23.57
N PRO A 732 29.04 7.93 24.28
CA PRO A 732 28.29 8.74 25.23
C PRO A 732 27.54 9.89 24.54
N VAL A 733 26.60 9.55 23.65
CA VAL A 733 25.88 10.46 22.74
C VAL A 733 25.07 11.58 23.42
N ALA A 734 24.87 11.50 24.73
CA ALA A 734 24.19 12.50 25.57
C ALA A 734 25.16 13.52 26.21
N THR A 735 26.46 13.33 26.06
CA THR A 735 27.50 14.24 26.58
C THR A 735 28.09 15.09 25.46
N THR A 736 28.73 16.20 25.82
CA THR A 736 29.42 17.05 24.84
C THR A 736 30.54 16.28 24.14
N PRO A 737 30.58 16.23 22.79
CA PRO A 737 31.67 15.58 22.07
C PRO A 737 33.00 16.31 22.30
N THR A 738 34.10 15.53 22.32
CA THR A 738 35.46 16.06 22.37
C THR A 738 35.76 16.93 21.14
N SER A 739 35.23 16.55 19.98
CA SER A 739 35.34 17.35 18.76
C SER A 739 34.15 17.15 17.81
N THR A 740 33.92 18.15 16.95
CA THR A 740 32.92 18.10 15.88
C THR A 740 33.52 18.52 14.55
N SER A 741 33.08 17.91 13.44
CA SER A 741 33.49 18.28 12.09
C SER A 741 32.33 18.15 11.08
N GLN A 742 32.46 18.79 9.93
CA GLN A 742 31.53 18.65 8.80
C GLN A 742 32.17 17.77 7.73
N LEU A 743 31.49 16.72 7.30
CA LEU A 743 31.97 15.80 6.26
C LEU A 743 31.26 16.11 4.94
N THR A 744 31.99 16.13 3.82
CA THR A 744 31.44 16.37 2.46
C THR A 744 30.96 15.09 1.77
N GLN A 745 31.00 13.97 2.48
CA GLN A 745 30.46 12.65 2.12
C GLN A 745 30.21 11.90 3.42
N PHE A 746 29.36 10.87 3.42
CA PHE A 746 29.09 10.05 4.60
C PHE A 746 30.24 9.06 4.86
N GLU A 747 31.43 9.60 5.09
CA GLU A 747 32.65 8.84 5.31
C GLU A 747 33.60 9.61 6.23
N ALA A 748 34.16 8.93 7.23
CA ALA A 748 35.20 9.45 8.09
C ALA A 748 36.33 8.44 8.26
N THR A 749 37.57 8.92 8.20
CA THR A 749 38.81 8.18 8.49
C THR A 749 39.60 8.90 9.57
N GLY A 750 40.39 8.16 10.34
CA GLY A 750 41.27 8.77 11.35
C GLY A 750 42.36 7.83 11.86
N THR A 751 43.42 8.43 12.39
CA THR A 751 44.51 7.73 13.09
C THR A 751 44.28 7.64 14.60
N ALA A 752 43.20 8.24 15.10
CA ALA A 752 42.80 8.16 16.50
C ALA A 752 42.38 6.73 16.86
N PHE A 753 42.75 6.29 18.05
CA PHE A 753 42.36 5.00 18.62
C PHE A 753 41.54 5.23 19.89
N ASN A 754 40.73 4.25 20.30
CA ASN A 754 39.87 4.30 21.48
C ASN A 754 38.92 5.51 21.54
N TYR A 755 38.05 5.66 20.54
CA TYR A 755 37.06 6.73 20.48
C TYR A 755 35.67 6.20 20.13
N GLY A 756 34.64 6.96 20.48
CA GLY A 756 33.27 6.79 19.97
C GLY A 756 32.90 7.94 19.03
N ALA A 757 32.14 7.68 17.98
CA ALA A 757 31.69 8.70 17.04
C ALA A 757 30.22 8.53 16.66
N ARG A 758 29.60 9.67 16.34
CA ARG A 758 28.27 9.76 15.74
C ARG A 758 28.33 10.65 14.51
N VAL A 759 27.93 10.14 13.36
CA VAL A 759 27.74 10.91 12.13
C VAL A 759 26.25 11.04 11.87
N ARG A 760 25.69 12.26 11.86
CA ARG A 760 24.25 12.48 11.75
C ARG A 760 23.85 13.71 10.96
N GLY A 761 22.69 13.62 10.34
CA GLY A 761 22.11 14.72 9.57
C GLY A 761 20.92 14.24 8.79
N TYR A 762 20.76 14.82 7.61
CA TYR A 762 19.63 14.56 6.75
C TYR A 762 20.08 14.17 5.36
N VAL A 763 19.38 13.22 4.75
CA VAL A 763 19.56 12.85 3.35
C VAL A 763 18.37 13.38 2.52
N CYS A 764 18.66 14.11 1.45
CA CYS A 764 17.71 14.48 0.41
C CYS A 764 17.72 13.40 -0.68
N VAL A 765 16.60 12.72 -0.84
CA VAL A 765 16.50 11.55 -1.71
C VAL A 765 16.27 11.98 -3.17
N PRO A 766 17.06 11.50 -4.14
CA PRO A 766 16.92 11.94 -5.53
C PRO A 766 15.85 11.21 -6.34
N LEU A 767 15.49 9.98 -5.98
CA LEU A 767 14.52 9.13 -6.68
C LEU A 767 13.52 8.54 -5.69
N SER A 768 12.26 8.38 -6.08
CA SER A 768 11.33 7.58 -5.29
C SER A 768 11.56 6.10 -5.58
N GLY A 769 11.54 5.24 -4.57
CA GLY A 769 11.63 3.80 -4.75
C GLY A 769 12.47 3.13 -3.66
N ALA A 770 12.80 1.85 -3.89
CA ALA A 770 13.57 1.02 -2.97
C ALA A 770 15.06 1.40 -2.94
N TYR A 771 15.57 1.76 -1.77
CA TYR A 771 16.97 1.99 -1.49
C TYR A 771 17.54 0.85 -0.63
N THR A 772 18.74 0.40 -0.92
CA THR A 772 19.51 -0.48 -0.02
C THR A 772 20.68 0.31 0.54
N PHE A 773 20.73 0.52 1.85
CA PHE A 773 21.87 1.17 2.50
C PHE A 773 22.92 0.14 2.87
N ALA A 774 24.19 0.54 2.82
CA ALA A 774 25.29 -0.30 3.29
C ALA A 774 26.22 0.49 4.22
N LEU A 775 26.69 -0.17 5.29
CA LEU A 775 27.56 0.40 6.32
C LEU A 775 28.90 -0.36 6.36
N THR A 776 30.00 0.38 6.41
CA THR A 776 31.29 -0.12 6.89
C THR A 776 31.69 0.64 8.14
N SER A 777 32.30 -0.07 9.08
CA SER A 777 33.03 0.53 10.19
C SER A 777 34.16 -0.37 10.60
N ASP A 778 35.27 0.19 11.08
CA ASP A 778 36.27 -0.58 11.82
C ASP A 778 35.76 -0.84 13.24
N ASP A 779 35.92 -2.07 13.74
CA ASP A 779 35.28 -2.58 14.96
C ASP A 779 33.74 -2.64 14.94
N ASP A 780 33.02 -1.80 15.70
CA ASP A 780 31.56 -1.90 15.89
C ASP A 780 30.84 -0.65 15.37
N GLY A 781 29.78 -0.85 14.59
CA GLY A 781 29.01 0.23 13.98
C GLY A 781 27.55 -0.11 13.73
N GLU A 782 26.69 0.92 13.80
CA GLU A 782 25.26 0.83 13.51
C GLU A 782 24.80 1.99 12.63
N LEU A 783 23.88 1.71 11.70
CA LEU A 783 23.23 2.71 10.85
C LEU A 783 21.75 2.78 11.19
N TRP A 784 21.25 3.99 11.38
CA TRP A 784 19.88 4.32 11.77
C TRP A 784 19.26 5.29 10.76
N LEU A 785 18.02 5.02 10.37
CA LEU A 785 17.25 5.85 9.43
C LEU A 785 15.86 6.12 10.03
N SER A 786 15.40 7.35 9.94
CA SER A 786 14.02 7.72 10.24
C SER A 786 13.14 7.64 8.99
N PRO A 787 11.86 7.23 9.11
CA PRO A 787 10.90 7.32 8.01
C PRO A 787 10.57 8.76 7.59
N ASP A 788 11.06 9.77 8.31
CA ASP A 788 10.88 11.19 8.02
C ASP A 788 12.10 12.02 8.50
N ALA A 789 11.95 13.34 8.59
CA ALA A 789 13.00 14.24 9.08
C ALA A 789 13.11 14.27 10.62
N ASP A 790 12.22 13.61 11.37
CA ASP A 790 12.25 13.58 12.83
C ASP A 790 13.23 12.49 13.32
N PRO A 791 14.31 12.83 14.03
CA PRO A 791 15.26 11.84 14.55
C PRO A 791 14.67 10.91 15.61
N THR A 792 13.51 11.21 16.19
CA THR A 792 12.87 10.37 17.22
C THR A 792 12.19 9.13 16.64
N HIS A 793 11.90 9.10 15.34
CA HIS A 793 11.31 7.96 14.64
C HIS A 793 12.34 6.99 14.03
N LYS A 794 13.64 7.20 14.28
CA LYS A 794 14.70 6.40 13.67
C LYS A 794 14.66 4.94 14.12
N VAL A 795 14.90 4.04 13.17
CA VAL A 795 15.07 2.60 13.39
C VAL A 795 16.43 2.16 12.87
N ARG A 796 17.00 1.11 13.46
CA ARG A 796 18.29 0.55 13.03
C ARG A 796 18.09 -0.24 11.74
N ILE A 797 18.89 0.06 10.72
CA ILE A 797 18.75 -0.53 9.38
C ILE A 797 19.97 -1.35 8.94
N ALA A 798 21.16 -1.13 9.51
CA ALA A 798 22.35 -1.95 9.25
C ALA A 798 23.31 -1.95 10.45
N THR A 799 24.18 -2.95 10.52
CA THR A 799 25.20 -3.15 11.58
C THR A 799 26.50 -3.70 10.99
N CYS A 800 27.64 -3.28 11.49
CA CYS A 800 28.95 -3.83 11.15
C CYS A 800 29.65 -4.26 12.44
N GLN A 801 29.90 -5.55 12.63
CA GLN A 801 30.47 -6.12 13.86
C GLN A 801 31.75 -6.90 13.55
N GLY A 802 32.88 -6.21 13.57
CA GLY A 802 34.21 -6.79 13.38
C GLY A 802 35.07 -6.07 12.36
N TRP A 803 36.34 -6.48 12.30
CA TRP A 803 37.34 -5.88 11.42
C TRP A 803 37.04 -6.10 9.93
N LEU A 804 37.17 -5.02 9.15
CA LEU A 804 37.00 -5.01 7.70
C LEU A 804 38.36 -4.85 6.99
N SER A 805 38.47 -5.40 5.78
CA SER A 805 39.71 -5.31 4.98
C SER A 805 39.96 -3.94 4.35
N GLY A 806 38.93 -3.08 4.33
CA GLY A 806 39.00 -1.71 3.88
C GLY A 806 37.69 -0.94 4.09
N ILE A 807 37.76 0.39 3.94
CA ILE A 807 36.64 1.31 4.20
C ILE A 807 35.42 1.12 3.28
N HIS A 808 35.57 0.44 2.14
CA HIS A 808 34.47 0.17 1.19
C HIS A 808 34.11 -1.31 1.09
N ASP A 809 34.46 -2.12 2.09
CA ASP A 809 34.12 -3.54 2.20
C ASP A 809 32.68 -3.72 2.72
N TYR A 810 31.68 -3.37 1.90
CA TYR A 810 30.25 -3.32 2.27
C TYR A 810 29.54 -4.68 2.35
N THR A 811 30.22 -5.78 2.05
CA THR A 811 29.59 -7.10 1.83
C THR A 811 30.18 -8.21 2.70
N ARG A 812 31.14 -7.91 3.58
CA ARG A 812 31.84 -8.92 4.40
C ARG A 812 30.94 -9.58 5.44
N TYR A 813 30.09 -8.80 6.11
CA TYR A 813 29.15 -9.28 7.12
C TYR A 813 27.71 -9.09 6.65
N ALA A 814 26.87 -10.08 6.90
CA ALA A 814 25.46 -10.08 6.46
C ALA A 814 24.65 -8.89 7.00
N GLY A 815 25.04 -8.32 8.15
CA GLY A 815 24.38 -7.16 8.76
C GLY A 815 24.71 -5.81 8.12
N GLN A 816 25.71 -5.74 7.24
CA GLN A 816 26.18 -4.45 6.69
C GLN A 816 25.20 -3.82 5.71
N GLN A 817 24.25 -4.59 5.18
CA GLN A 817 23.27 -4.11 4.21
C GLN A 817 21.87 -4.10 4.83
N SER A 818 21.11 -3.05 4.57
CA SER A 818 19.71 -2.99 4.96
C SER A 818 18.86 -3.89 4.06
N ALA A 819 17.64 -4.20 4.50
CA ALA A 819 16.58 -4.54 3.54
C ALA A 819 16.32 -3.35 2.60
N ALA A 820 15.63 -3.61 1.48
CA ALA A 820 15.16 -2.54 0.60
C ALA A 820 14.17 -1.63 1.35
N ILE A 821 14.45 -0.32 1.39
CA ILE A 821 13.65 0.70 2.09
C ILE A 821 13.11 1.68 1.06
N THR A 822 11.80 1.82 0.98
CA THR A 822 11.17 2.73 0.02
C THR A 822 11.22 4.16 0.52
N LEU A 823 11.91 5.03 -0.22
CA LEU A 823 12.02 6.47 0.04
C LEU A 823 11.37 7.27 -1.09
N VAL A 824 11.07 8.55 -0.83
CA VAL A 824 10.39 9.45 -1.77
C VAL A 824 11.34 10.55 -2.23
N ALA A 825 11.45 10.76 -3.54
CA ALA A 825 12.26 11.82 -4.13
C ALA A 825 11.88 13.20 -3.57
N GLY A 826 12.88 14.03 -3.32
CA GLY A 826 12.70 15.38 -2.81
C GLY A 826 12.33 15.47 -1.33
N GLN A 827 12.11 14.34 -0.64
CA GLN A 827 11.93 14.32 0.81
C GLN A 827 13.26 14.27 1.56
N LYS A 828 13.21 14.80 2.79
CA LYS A 828 14.32 14.85 3.74
C LYS A 828 14.12 13.76 4.79
N TYR A 829 15.11 12.89 4.97
CA TYR A 829 15.08 11.84 5.98
C TYR A 829 16.23 12.00 6.96
N TYR A 830 16.01 11.74 8.25
CA TYR A 830 17.09 11.72 9.23
C TYR A 830 17.92 10.43 9.10
N LEU A 831 19.25 10.57 9.04
CA LEU A 831 20.20 9.46 8.91
C LEU A 831 21.33 9.62 9.94
N GLU A 832 21.67 8.55 10.66
CA GLU A 832 22.67 8.54 11.73
C GLU A 832 23.48 7.24 11.73
N ALA A 833 24.81 7.34 11.80
CA ALA A 833 25.69 6.22 12.07
C ALA A 833 26.38 6.39 13.43
N LEU A 834 26.40 5.32 14.22
CA LEU A 834 27.22 5.19 15.42
C LEU A 834 28.44 4.31 15.11
N HIS A 835 29.60 4.69 15.62
CA HIS A 835 30.87 3.98 15.41
C HIS A 835 31.66 3.94 16.72
N LYS A 836 32.13 2.75 17.11
CA LYS A 836 33.07 2.57 18.22
C LYS A 836 34.39 2.01 17.68
N GLN A 837 35.47 2.77 17.85
CA GLN A 837 36.84 2.36 17.54
C GLN A 837 37.58 1.92 18.80
N SER A 838 38.29 0.80 18.74
CA SER A 838 39.10 0.26 19.83
C SER A 838 40.60 0.46 19.59
N TRP A 839 41.17 -0.13 18.54
CA TRP A 839 42.61 -0.08 18.26
C TRP A 839 42.91 0.10 16.76
N GLY A 840 44.00 0.77 16.40
CA GLY A 840 44.35 1.05 15.00
C GLY A 840 43.56 2.22 14.36
N PRO A 841 43.76 2.48 13.06
CA PRO A 841 43.12 3.59 12.36
C PRO A 841 41.63 3.31 12.10
N GLY A 842 40.75 4.10 12.70
CA GLY A 842 39.31 3.91 12.59
C GLY A 842 38.69 4.52 11.34
N PHE A 843 37.62 3.90 10.86
CA PHE A 843 36.79 4.42 9.78
C PHE A 843 35.31 4.07 9.93
N VAL A 844 34.46 4.88 9.30
CA VAL A 844 33.04 4.60 9.06
C VAL A 844 32.65 5.14 7.68
N SER A 845 31.91 4.37 6.89
CA SER A 845 31.41 4.80 5.57
C SER A 845 30.01 4.26 5.31
N VAL A 846 29.14 5.08 4.72
CA VAL A 846 27.78 4.70 4.34
C VAL A 846 27.63 4.83 2.84
N ALA A 847 27.20 3.76 2.20
CA ALA A 847 26.77 3.73 0.81
C ALA A 847 25.26 3.53 0.71
N TRP A 848 24.71 3.79 -0.48
CA TRP A 848 23.37 3.37 -0.82
C TRP A 848 23.28 2.93 -2.29
N THR A 849 22.40 1.97 -2.55
CA THR A 849 21.96 1.62 -3.89
C THR A 849 20.62 2.26 -4.12
N LEU A 850 20.53 3.11 -5.14
CA LEU A 850 19.32 3.79 -5.56
C LEU A 850 18.33 2.80 -6.21
N PRO A 851 17.04 3.17 -6.36
CA PRO A 851 16.03 2.33 -7.01
C PRO A 851 16.36 1.92 -8.45
N ASN A 852 17.23 2.68 -9.12
CA ASN A 852 17.71 2.39 -10.47
C ASN A 852 18.95 1.47 -10.50
N GLY A 853 19.36 0.91 -9.35
CA GLY A 853 20.52 0.02 -9.21
C GLY A 853 21.88 0.73 -9.15
N VAL A 854 21.93 2.06 -9.25
CA VAL A 854 23.19 2.81 -9.09
C VAL A 854 23.58 2.83 -7.62
N THR A 855 24.82 2.45 -7.32
CA THR A 855 25.37 2.55 -5.96
C THR A 855 26.23 3.80 -5.84
N GLU A 856 25.91 4.70 -4.90
CA GLU A 856 26.82 5.76 -4.46
C GLU A 856 27.53 5.28 -3.18
N ALA A 857 28.85 5.12 -3.25
CA ALA A 857 29.68 4.57 -2.18
C ALA A 857 31.02 5.32 -2.11
N PRO A 858 31.21 6.27 -1.16
CA PRO A 858 30.28 6.69 -0.12
C PRO A 858 29.13 7.60 -0.61
N LEU A 859 28.11 7.77 0.22
CA LEU A 859 26.98 8.65 -0.01
C LEU A 859 27.45 10.11 -0.01
N SER A 860 27.22 10.81 -1.12
CA SER A 860 27.82 12.12 -1.39
C SER A 860 27.20 13.26 -0.58
N GLY A 861 28.00 14.25 -0.20
CA GLY A 861 27.53 15.49 0.43
C GLY A 861 26.49 16.25 -0.39
N THR A 862 26.44 16.05 -1.72
CA THR A 862 25.39 16.59 -2.60
C THR A 862 23.99 16.09 -2.24
N ARG A 863 23.89 15.06 -1.41
CA ARG A 863 22.64 14.51 -0.86
C ARG A 863 22.45 14.84 0.61
N LEU A 864 23.41 15.47 1.28
CA LEU A 864 23.43 15.59 2.74
C LEU A 864 23.24 17.02 3.25
N SER A 865 22.59 17.12 4.40
CA SER A 865 22.58 18.33 5.23
C SER A 865 22.95 17.98 6.68
N PRO A 866 23.71 18.82 7.40
CA PRO A 866 24.11 18.52 8.76
C PRO A 866 22.94 18.68 9.73
N TYR A 867 23.00 17.92 10.82
CA TYR A 867 22.14 18.16 11.96
C TYR A 867 22.56 19.44 12.69
N VAL A 868 21.63 20.35 12.94
CA VAL A 868 21.87 21.57 13.74
C VAL A 868 21.12 21.41 15.06
N PRO A 869 21.82 21.26 16.21
CA PRO A 869 21.17 21.23 17.51
C PRO A 869 20.42 22.55 17.75
N VAL A 870 19.12 22.49 18.03
CA VAL A 870 18.39 23.66 18.53
C VAL A 870 18.93 23.97 19.92
N ALA A 871 19.59 25.12 20.09
CA ALA A 871 20.05 25.55 21.39
C ALA A 871 18.83 25.74 22.31
N ALA A 872 18.81 25.03 23.44
CA ALA A 872 17.86 25.32 24.51
C ALA A 872 18.03 26.79 24.92
N PRO A 873 16.94 27.58 25.07
CA PRO A 873 17.07 28.94 25.53
C PRO A 873 17.70 28.92 26.92
N ALA A 874 18.86 29.55 27.05
CA ALA A 874 19.53 29.73 28.33
C ALA A 874 18.60 30.54 29.24
N LEU A 875 18.13 29.92 30.32
CA LEU A 875 17.50 30.62 31.44
C LEU A 875 18.56 31.48 32.13
N VAL A 876 18.78 32.68 31.61
CA VAL A 876 19.51 33.73 32.35
C VAL A 876 18.50 34.38 33.28
N GLY A 877 18.51 33.93 34.53
CA GLY A 877 17.76 34.56 35.61
C GLY A 877 18.41 35.90 35.98
N THR A 878 17.68 36.99 35.74
CA THR A 878 17.79 38.24 36.51
C THR A 878 16.42 38.91 36.56
N PRO A 879 15.92 39.29 37.76
CA PRO A 879 14.58 39.85 37.90
C PRO A 879 14.61 41.32 37.50
N LEU A 880 13.70 41.75 36.63
CA LEU A 880 13.46 43.17 36.37
C LEU A 880 12.07 43.55 36.84
N THR A 881 12.07 44.28 37.94
CA THR A 881 10.97 45.04 38.51
C THR A 881 10.50 46.15 37.57
N ALA A 882 9.20 46.45 37.63
CA ALA A 882 8.53 47.50 36.89
C ALA A 882 9.15 48.89 37.13
N SER A 883 9.57 49.57 36.06
CA SER A 883 9.47 51.02 35.93
C SER A 883 9.82 51.52 34.53
N ALA A 884 9.12 52.57 34.13
CA ALA A 884 9.43 53.53 33.07
C ALA A 884 9.16 53.10 31.61
N VAL A 885 7.93 53.38 31.19
CA VAL A 885 7.63 53.95 29.87
C VAL A 885 8.47 55.22 29.69
N GLY A 886 9.24 55.31 28.60
CA GLY A 886 10.04 56.49 28.28
C GLY A 886 10.79 56.37 26.95
N SER A 887 10.09 56.69 25.86
CA SER A 887 10.52 57.38 24.63
C SER A 887 11.93 57.13 24.03
N LEU A 888 11.97 56.69 22.76
CA LEU A 888 12.75 57.20 21.60
C LEU A 888 12.69 56.14 20.48
N THR A 889 11.74 56.24 19.54
CA THR A 889 11.89 56.79 18.17
C THR A 889 12.89 56.07 17.26
N GLY A 890 12.35 55.42 16.22
CA GLY A 890 12.98 55.37 14.89
C GLY A 890 13.82 54.15 14.56
N ILE A 891 13.19 52.99 14.36
CA ILE A 891 13.66 51.98 13.38
C ILE A 891 12.40 51.35 12.76
N GLU A 892 12.27 51.45 11.43
CA GLU A 892 11.19 50.85 10.67
C GLU A 892 11.19 49.33 10.85
N ALA A 893 10.12 48.81 11.46
CA ALA A 893 9.87 47.39 11.55
C ALA A 893 9.42 46.88 10.18
N THR A 894 10.31 46.21 9.46
CA THR A 894 9.88 45.23 8.46
C THR A 894 9.20 44.09 9.22
N SER A 895 7.87 44.08 9.17
CA SER A 895 7.03 43.03 9.73
C SER A 895 7.39 41.68 9.11
N ARG A 896 8.16 40.86 9.82
CA ARG A 896 8.06 39.41 9.65
C ARG A 896 6.71 39.02 10.23
N THR A 897 5.73 38.78 9.37
CA THR A 897 4.49 38.10 9.75
C THR A 897 4.86 36.73 10.27
N ALA A 898 4.79 36.55 11.59
CA ALA A 898 4.81 35.22 12.19
C ALA A 898 3.67 34.41 11.55
N SER A 899 3.95 33.17 11.16
CA SER A 899 2.91 32.25 10.73
C SER A 899 1.85 32.15 11.83
N PRO A 900 0.55 32.22 11.48
CA PRO A 900 -0.49 32.18 12.51
C PRO A 900 -0.40 30.85 13.27
N ALA A 901 -0.33 30.93 14.59
CA ALA A 901 -0.35 29.76 15.48
C ALA A 901 -1.77 29.52 16.00
N THR A 902 -2.12 28.26 16.27
CA THR A 902 -3.37 27.93 16.97
C THR A 902 -3.29 28.45 18.41
N GLN A 903 -4.29 29.22 18.83
CA GLN A 903 -4.34 29.89 20.13
C GLN A 903 -5.60 29.46 20.88
N LEU A 904 -5.45 29.27 22.20
CA LEU A 904 -6.55 29.04 23.12
C LEU A 904 -6.19 29.66 24.47
N ALA A 905 -6.98 30.63 24.93
CA ALA A 905 -6.80 31.32 26.19
C ALA A 905 -8.15 31.66 26.83
N ALA A 906 -8.31 31.42 28.12
CA ALA A 906 -9.45 31.88 28.92
C ALA A 906 -8.99 32.89 29.98
N TYR A 907 -9.62 34.06 30.05
CA TYR A 907 -9.36 35.06 31.09
C TYR A 907 -10.66 35.78 31.55
N PRO A 908 -10.89 35.96 32.86
CA PRO A 908 -10.07 35.48 33.97
C PRO A 908 -10.13 33.95 34.16
N ASN A 909 -9.04 33.32 34.61
CA ASN A 909 -9.01 31.91 35.01
C ASN A 909 -8.00 31.75 36.17
N PRO A 910 -8.45 31.44 37.41
CA PRO A 910 -9.81 31.07 37.80
C PRO A 910 -10.87 32.18 37.60
N PHE A 911 -12.13 31.81 37.40
CA PHE A 911 -13.26 32.73 37.32
C PHE A 911 -14.32 32.42 38.39
N THR A 912 -15.10 33.43 38.78
CA THR A 912 -16.17 33.30 39.77
C THR A 912 -17.56 33.38 39.15
N GLN A 913 -17.75 34.22 38.12
CA GLN A 913 -19.04 34.44 37.44
C GLN A 913 -19.00 34.18 35.93
N GLN A 914 -17.97 34.67 35.24
CA GLN A 914 -17.75 34.40 33.81
C GLN A 914 -16.27 34.51 33.44
N THR A 915 -15.88 33.88 32.33
CA THR A 915 -14.58 34.05 31.67
C THR A 915 -14.76 34.26 30.17
N THR A 916 -13.89 35.03 29.54
CA THR A 916 -13.83 35.15 28.08
C THR A 916 -12.81 34.16 27.55
N VAL A 917 -13.23 33.31 26.61
CA VAL A 917 -12.38 32.35 25.90
C VAL A 917 -12.04 32.92 24.54
N GLN A 918 -10.76 33.21 24.31
CA GLN A 918 -10.21 33.60 23.03
C GLN A 918 -9.56 32.40 22.36
N PHE A 919 -9.87 32.20 21.08
CA PHE A 919 -9.37 31.05 20.33
C PHE A 919 -9.22 31.38 18.85
N GLY A 920 -8.27 30.73 18.19
CA GLY A 920 -8.04 30.88 16.76
C GLY A 920 -7.18 29.75 16.24
N ALA A 921 -7.22 29.51 14.93
CA ALA A 921 -6.48 28.42 14.31
C ALA A 921 -5.36 28.93 13.41
N ALA A 922 -4.27 28.16 13.34
CA ALA A 922 -3.17 28.42 12.41
C ALA A 922 -3.61 28.38 10.94
N THR A 923 -4.65 27.60 10.63
CA THR A 923 -5.20 27.41 9.30
C THR A 923 -6.71 27.65 9.31
N ALA A 924 -7.26 28.13 8.19
CA ALA A 924 -8.70 28.28 8.04
C ALA A 924 -9.39 26.90 8.02
N GLY A 925 -10.61 26.82 8.54
CA GLY A 925 -11.40 25.59 8.56
C GLY A 925 -12.28 25.48 9.79
N GLN A 926 -12.97 24.35 9.92
CA GLN A 926 -13.92 24.13 11.00
C GLN A 926 -13.24 24.04 12.37
N LEU A 927 -13.78 24.80 13.33
CA LEU A 927 -13.36 24.85 14.73
C LEU A 927 -14.49 24.34 15.62
N SER A 928 -14.14 23.56 16.64
CA SER A 928 -15.04 23.16 17.72
C SER A 928 -14.40 23.48 19.07
N LEU A 929 -15.05 24.34 19.85
CA LEU A 929 -14.60 24.70 21.20
C LEU A 929 -15.62 24.20 22.22
N ALA A 930 -15.17 23.38 23.17
CA ALA A 930 -16.04 22.76 24.17
C ALA A 930 -15.38 22.64 25.56
N VAL A 931 -16.21 22.58 26.60
CA VAL A 931 -15.83 22.39 28.01
C VAL A 931 -16.18 20.97 28.43
N TYR A 932 -15.24 20.30 29.11
CA TYR A 932 -15.36 18.94 29.63
C TYR A 932 -15.07 18.89 31.12
N ASN A 933 -15.63 17.91 31.84
CA ASN A 933 -15.24 17.61 33.22
C ASN A 933 -13.93 16.80 33.26
N VAL A 934 -13.43 16.51 34.46
CA VAL A 934 -12.16 15.78 34.64
C VAL A 934 -12.25 14.31 34.22
N GLU A 935 -13.46 13.73 34.16
CA GLU A 935 -13.77 12.41 33.62
C GLU A 935 -13.86 12.40 32.08
N GLY A 936 -13.67 13.55 31.42
CA GLY A 936 -13.66 13.68 29.97
C GLY A 936 -15.05 13.75 29.31
N GLN A 937 -16.13 13.84 30.09
CA GLN A 937 -17.50 14.00 29.60
C GLN A 937 -17.74 15.44 29.14
N LEU A 938 -18.47 15.61 28.03
CA LEU A 938 -18.81 16.91 27.48
C LEU A 938 -19.80 17.63 28.41
N VAL A 939 -19.42 18.81 28.90
CA VAL A 939 -20.24 19.62 29.80
C VAL A 939 -20.96 20.74 29.04
N ARG A 940 -20.28 21.39 28.09
CA ARG A 940 -20.87 22.48 27.28
C ARG A 940 -20.12 22.68 25.96
N GLN A 941 -20.87 22.81 24.86
CA GLN A 941 -20.32 23.29 23.59
C GLN A 941 -20.34 24.82 23.57
N LEU A 942 -19.20 25.47 23.31
CA LEU A 942 -19.08 26.94 23.27
C LEU A 942 -19.07 27.50 21.86
N PHE A 943 -18.49 26.78 20.89
CA PHE A 943 -18.46 27.21 19.50
C PHE A 943 -18.37 26.01 18.55
N VAL A 944 -19.10 26.07 17.43
CA VAL A 944 -18.90 25.20 16.25
C VAL A 944 -19.10 26.07 15.02
N GLY A 945 -18.07 26.19 14.17
CA GLY A 945 -18.16 27.03 12.98
C GLY A 945 -16.83 27.14 12.23
N GLU A 946 -16.84 27.88 11.13
CA GLU A 946 -15.64 28.14 10.33
C GLU A 946 -14.78 29.23 10.98
N GLY A 947 -13.47 28.95 11.11
CA GLY A 947 -12.45 29.91 11.52
C GLY A 947 -11.57 30.31 10.35
N GLN A 948 -11.12 31.56 10.31
CA GLN A 948 -10.12 32.02 9.34
C GLN A 948 -8.71 31.86 9.93
N ALA A 949 -7.72 31.59 9.07
CA ALA A 949 -6.33 31.42 9.50
C ALA A 949 -5.84 32.68 10.24
N GLY A 950 -5.39 32.51 11.48
CA GLY A 950 -4.88 33.60 12.33
C GLY A 950 -5.93 34.55 12.90
N ALA A 951 -7.22 34.39 12.57
CA ALA A 951 -8.27 35.20 13.16
C ALA A 951 -8.60 34.71 14.57
N ILE A 952 -8.57 35.62 15.55
CA ILE A 952 -8.96 35.33 16.94
C ILE A 952 -10.44 35.59 17.11
N GLN A 953 -11.17 34.55 17.52
CA GLN A 953 -12.56 34.58 17.92
C GLN A 953 -12.64 34.62 19.45
N SER A 954 -13.77 35.09 19.98
CA SER A 954 -13.99 35.19 21.42
C SER A 954 -15.41 34.74 21.77
N VAL A 955 -15.53 33.92 22.81
CA VAL A 955 -16.82 33.49 23.38
C VAL A 955 -16.79 33.64 24.89
N THR A 956 -17.90 34.07 25.49
CA THR A 956 -18.03 34.16 26.95
C THR A 956 -18.57 32.85 27.50
N LEU A 957 -17.90 32.32 28.52
CA LEU A 957 -18.40 31.21 29.34
C LEU A 957 -18.87 31.78 30.69
N ASP A 958 -20.18 31.73 30.94
CA ASP A 958 -20.76 32.02 32.25
C ASP A 958 -20.77 30.80 33.18
N ARG A 959 -21.00 31.05 34.47
CA ARG A 959 -21.12 30.03 35.52
C ARG A 959 -22.40 29.18 35.43
N GLN A 960 -23.41 29.58 34.67
CA GLN A 960 -24.74 28.96 34.78
C GLN A 960 -24.61 27.44 34.59
N ASN A 961 -25.22 26.63 35.46
CA ASN A 961 -25.17 25.16 35.39
C ASN A 961 -23.76 24.53 35.45
N LEU A 962 -22.76 25.24 35.98
CA LEU A 962 -21.43 24.70 36.31
C LEU A 962 -21.21 24.73 37.83
N SER A 963 -20.72 23.63 38.39
CA SER A 963 -20.31 23.54 39.79
C SER A 963 -18.91 24.11 39.97
N SER A 964 -18.56 24.61 41.17
CA SER A 964 -17.17 24.96 41.47
C SER A 964 -16.28 23.72 41.28
N GLY A 965 -15.16 23.87 40.57
CA GLY A 965 -14.32 22.74 40.20
C GLY A 965 -13.39 22.99 39.02
N LEU A 966 -12.66 21.94 38.65
CA LEU A 966 -11.74 21.92 37.51
C LEU A 966 -12.45 21.40 36.26
N TYR A 967 -12.24 22.10 35.15
CA TYR A 967 -12.75 21.74 33.83
C TYR A 967 -11.62 21.77 32.79
N LEU A 968 -11.86 21.13 31.64
CA LEU A 968 -10.98 21.15 30.48
C LEU A 968 -11.67 21.85 29.31
N LEU A 969 -11.11 22.97 28.87
CA LEU A 969 -11.52 23.69 27.67
C LEU A 969 -10.72 23.16 26.49
N ARG A 970 -11.38 22.66 25.45
CA ARG A 970 -10.74 21.98 24.32
C ARG A 970 -11.19 22.60 23.00
N LEU A 971 -10.21 23.08 22.24
CA LEU A 971 -10.34 23.55 20.87
C LEU A 971 -9.87 22.44 19.92
N VAL A 972 -10.75 21.99 19.04
CA VAL A 972 -10.46 21.06 17.95
C VAL A 972 -10.45 21.85 16.66
N THR A 973 -9.37 21.73 15.90
CA THR A 973 -9.22 22.23 14.53
C THR A 973 -9.04 21.04 13.60
N GLY A 974 -9.09 21.25 12.28
CA GLY A 974 -8.82 20.18 11.30
C GLY A 974 -7.41 19.55 11.40
N SER A 975 -6.48 20.17 12.13
CA SER A 975 -5.06 19.77 12.22
C SER A 975 -4.53 19.62 13.65
N SER A 976 -5.27 20.04 14.68
CA SER A 976 -4.77 20.06 16.05
C SER A 976 -5.89 20.03 17.09
N VAL A 977 -5.58 19.51 18.28
CA VAL A 977 -6.42 19.63 19.47
C VAL A 977 -5.62 20.36 20.54
N VAL A 978 -6.09 21.52 20.97
CA VAL A 978 -5.47 22.32 22.04
C VAL A 978 -6.39 22.29 23.25
N THR A 979 -5.86 21.97 24.43
CA THR A 979 -6.63 21.91 25.68
C THR A 979 -6.05 22.85 26.72
N GLN A 980 -6.90 23.58 27.43
CA GLN A 980 -6.56 24.47 28.54
C GLN A 980 -7.38 24.10 29.78
N LYS A 981 -6.74 24.06 30.95
CA LYS A 981 -7.43 23.88 32.25
C LYS A 981 -8.20 25.14 32.62
N LEU A 982 -9.42 24.98 33.13
CA LEU A 982 -10.33 26.05 33.53
C LEU A 982 -10.79 25.80 34.97
N THR A 983 -10.62 26.79 35.86
CA THR A 983 -11.00 26.66 37.28
C THR A 983 -12.14 27.60 37.59
N LEU A 984 -13.27 27.06 38.06
CA LEU A 984 -14.41 27.82 38.56
C LEU A 984 -14.39 27.81 40.10
N ASN A 985 -14.20 28.99 40.69
CA ASN A 985 -14.17 29.18 42.15
C ASN A 985 -15.57 29.36 42.72
#